data_AF-A0A7G8JKF1-F1
#
_entry.id   AF-A0A7G8JKF1-F1
#
_cell.length_a   1.000
_cell.length_b   1.000
_cell.length_c   1.000
_cell.angle_alpha   90.00
_cell.angle_beta   90.00
_cell.angle_gamma   90.00
#
_symmetry.space_group_name_H-M   'P 1'
#
loop_
_entity.id
_entity.type
_entity.pdbx_description
1 polymer ?
#
loop_
_entity_poly.entity_id
_entity_poly.type
_entity_poly.pdbx_seq_one_letter_code
_entity_poly.pdbx_strand_id
1 'polypeptide(L)'
;MTSSAKPLQNDFQSFAEDAVGKVAGLQDIQALVDADATIQAESSSASSASSENVSGDSAAVSTTESNQAIGLSNESNAEASIDVKADAGLQGVASSTASSSASTSNGIAEAFTEMGEGLGVSLTKLDVGGELSGLGQSSNSLSADSESVTGDSTATSGLTGSIQGFNSEIQNTIDSDASIQGLAQLVNNASAASTGTSSAASSATAIADAGKLQGADLGINTDIGGVADIGGQVDFNATAASSNVTGSAIAGAALGDVKDGFAVPTSASYSPTTGVDLGDLTESGTGLAQGLVTGTDGTSTNGVRSYGTDIKSDGTLQGFANLTNTADASTTDGAAAAGAYANTIDGANLGDVNIGGVGSLTGSANFAGSASSSNVDDSTTDISGAVSQLNDIDGLEAISGLNVASDAGINGLAAVDLGSSAESTSGGYAFASAQAGTLQGAELGVTDIGGVGSVAGETSLTSGAASSNVSGQAISLSQLTTAEGLQQTGELDVKSDASVQGLANVSSSADAATTAGTATANALSTTINGADLAAGNLDIGGIGSIAGQANFGLSASSSNVSDPSTATADSESATGLIGQKTDTSGTPDVFGIDVASDSGLSGMAIGSLSADASSTAGVATAIAGQGDKAIGAQLPSLNVGGISDLTGAAQLDSSATASNVGGVDETDATAKAGLGQDVTGLTTGLDETVNLATPPVNSIGVTGTDFSSAAFNIDIASDSNLTAQGFSNLDASASSTSGDATAAAGYGYTNAADASVTGIASGMSIDVGGVSNLMAQAQGTADSSASSVTGGAGSGSGMDAMGIADLQMNVSSDSDLSSTSAVIGSADGESTSGAATADIDFDATGINGIDMNIGGIGSLASTASVNGSSDATNVGAAPVLDDVATNGVDESAFDLGSTATGDLDATGLNSAHLFSSSDSDVSGIATIDSSINAASTAGDGLADADFDADGITSLEMGAGGLFDLAGQAQVNADVSASSVSGKADAFSGDDNLDGSISTEASTIKGLSAIEADGASDGTILGTAFGDFSTSAESTGANATANAAQSLTGIDSANIDFGGTGSISAIAQDSNFVEASSVMGDASATATVDAIGLNGGDIHIASDAVLTSSVSVDSSADSSSVGGAS
;
A
#
# COMPACT_ATOMS: atom_id res chain seq x y z
N MET A 1 37.28 -16.42 -24.56
CA MET A 1 36.96 -16.85 -23.18
C MET A 1 38.21 -17.46 -22.57
N THR A 2 38.88 -16.73 -21.69
CA THR A 2 39.91 -17.31 -20.80
C THR A 2 39.24 -17.52 -19.47
N SER A 3 38.90 -18.77 -19.13
CA SER A 3 38.44 -19.18 -17.81
C SER A 3 39.42 -18.66 -16.75
N SER A 4 39.10 -17.57 -16.05
CA SER A 4 39.99 -16.97 -15.04
C SER A 4 39.95 -17.70 -13.70
N ALA A 5 39.07 -18.69 -13.53
CA ALA A 5 39.04 -19.60 -12.40
C ALA A 5 39.53 -21.01 -12.82
N LYS A 6 40.78 -21.13 -13.30
CA LYS A 6 41.47 -22.41 -13.13
C LYS A 6 41.97 -22.45 -11.69
N PRO A 7 41.60 -23.46 -10.88
CA PRO A 7 42.28 -23.71 -9.61
C PRO A 7 43.78 -23.74 -9.88
N LEU A 8 44.56 -23.08 -9.02
CA LEU A 8 46.02 -23.07 -9.11
C LEU A 8 46.52 -24.52 -9.06
N GLN A 9 46.80 -25.10 -10.23
CA GLN A 9 47.11 -26.52 -10.47
C GLN A 9 48.32 -27.09 -9.71
N ASN A 10 48.94 -26.36 -8.78
CA ASN A 10 50.27 -26.68 -8.29
C ASN A 10 50.36 -27.37 -6.91
N ASP A 11 49.29 -27.46 -6.11
CA ASP A 11 49.40 -28.04 -4.74
C ASP A 11 48.30 -29.05 -4.30
N PHE A 12 47.30 -29.40 -5.13
CA PHE A 12 46.27 -30.39 -4.76
C PHE A 12 46.82 -31.82 -4.68
N GLN A 13 46.44 -32.57 -3.63
CA GLN A 13 46.83 -33.98 -3.47
C GLN A 13 45.96 -34.91 -4.30
N SER A 14 44.72 -34.51 -4.61
CA SER A 14 43.85 -35.16 -5.59
C SER A 14 43.07 -34.11 -6.38
N PHE A 15 43.01 -34.29 -7.70
CA PHE A 15 42.34 -33.41 -8.65
C PHE A 15 41.65 -34.25 -9.72
N ALA A 16 40.34 -34.07 -9.88
CA ALA A 16 39.54 -34.66 -10.94
C ALA A 16 38.99 -33.55 -11.85
N GLU A 17 39.14 -33.70 -13.16
CA GLU A 17 38.58 -32.78 -14.16
C GLU A 17 37.89 -33.61 -15.24
N ASP A 18 36.62 -33.32 -15.47
CA ASP A 18 35.86 -33.78 -16.62
C ASP A 18 35.34 -32.57 -17.39
N ALA A 19 35.53 -32.60 -18.71
CA ALA A 19 35.25 -31.48 -19.58
C ALA A 19 34.62 -31.98 -20.87
N VAL A 20 33.34 -31.67 -21.04
CA VAL A 20 32.63 -31.83 -22.29
C VAL A 20 32.74 -30.52 -23.06
N GLY A 21 33.34 -30.57 -24.25
CA GLY A 21 33.37 -29.42 -25.15
C GLY A 21 31.99 -29.12 -25.75
N LYS A 22 31.96 -28.67 -27.00
CA LYS A 22 30.70 -28.43 -27.72
C LYS A 22 30.06 -29.73 -28.20
N VAL A 23 28.81 -29.98 -27.82
CA VAL A 23 27.99 -31.10 -28.30
C VAL A 23 26.81 -30.54 -29.09
N ALA A 24 26.56 -31.09 -30.27
CA ALA A 24 25.41 -30.71 -31.09
C ALA A 24 24.76 -31.94 -31.72
N GLY A 25 23.43 -32.00 -31.75
CA GLY A 25 22.70 -33.00 -32.54
C GLY A 25 22.78 -32.70 -34.03
N LEU A 26 22.38 -31.49 -34.42
CA LEU A 26 22.52 -30.89 -35.75
C LEU A 26 23.11 -29.48 -35.59
N GLN A 27 24.13 -29.17 -36.39
CA GLN A 27 24.80 -27.87 -36.36
C GLN A 27 24.85 -27.29 -37.78
N ASP A 28 24.63 -25.98 -37.90
CA ASP A 28 24.70 -25.21 -39.16
C ASP A 28 23.86 -25.83 -40.30
N ILE A 29 22.66 -26.31 -39.96
CA ILE A 29 21.81 -26.98 -40.92
C ILE A 29 21.20 -25.99 -41.93
N GLN A 30 21.29 -26.33 -43.20
CA GLN A 30 20.55 -25.66 -44.28
C GLN A 30 19.64 -26.70 -44.94
N ALA A 31 18.42 -26.82 -44.45
CA ALA A 31 17.45 -27.80 -44.95
C ALA A 31 16.50 -27.13 -45.93
N LEU A 32 16.45 -27.62 -47.17
CA LEU A 32 15.48 -27.21 -48.19
C LEU A 32 14.65 -28.44 -48.60
N VAL A 33 13.35 -28.45 -48.29
CA VAL A 33 12.48 -29.61 -48.51
C VAL A 33 11.20 -29.19 -49.25
N ASP A 34 10.96 -29.79 -50.43
CA ASP A 34 9.80 -29.49 -51.27
C ASP A 34 8.50 -30.24 -50.86
N ALA A 35 8.53 -30.99 -49.75
CA ALA A 35 7.45 -31.86 -49.26
C ALA A 35 7.45 -31.84 -47.71
N ASP A 36 6.49 -32.52 -47.08
CA ASP A 36 6.41 -32.60 -45.62
C ASP A 36 7.74 -33.08 -45.01
N ALA A 37 8.21 -32.41 -43.97
CA ALA A 37 9.49 -32.68 -43.34
C ALA A 37 9.34 -32.81 -41.82
N THR A 38 10.04 -33.77 -41.23
CA THR A 38 10.24 -33.80 -39.78
C THR A 38 11.74 -33.76 -39.51
N ILE A 39 12.19 -32.70 -38.84
CA ILE A 39 13.57 -32.49 -38.42
C ILE A 39 13.59 -32.67 -36.91
N GLN A 40 14.20 -33.77 -36.46
CA GLN A 40 14.35 -34.07 -35.05
C GLN A 40 15.84 -34.21 -34.72
N ALA A 41 16.28 -33.52 -33.68
CA ALA A 41 17.61 -33.70 -33.11
C ALA A 41 17.49 -33.83 -31.59
N GLU A 42 18.25 -34.78 -31.05
CA GLU A 42 18.38 -34.97 -29.61
C GLU A 42 19.87 -34.93 -29.30
N SER A 43 20.25 -34.14 -28.30
CA SER A 43 21.61 -34.06 -27.81
C SER A 43 21.63 -34.28 -26.30
N SER A 44 22.56 -35.12 -25.84
CA SER A 44 22.77 -35.34 -24.42
C SER A 44 24.24 -35.22 -24.07
N SER A 45 24.55 -34.47 -23.02
CA SER A 45 25.89 -34.35 -22.45
C SER A 45 25.87 -34.76 -20.99
N ALA A 46 26.94 -35.43 -20.55
CA ALA A 46 27.14 -35.77 -19.16
C ALA A 46 28.61 -35.51 -18.82
N SER A 47 28.85 -34.73 -17.76
CA SER A 47 30.17 -34.45 -17.22
C SER A 47 30.15 -34.78 -15.73
N SER A 48 31.11 -35.56 -15.25
CA SER A 48 31.19 -35.93 -13.84
C SER A 48 32.63 -36.01 -13.36
N ALA A 49 32.97 -35.24 -12.33
CA ALA A 49 34.27 -35.29 -11.67
C ALA A 49 34.09 -35.61 -10.19
N SER A 50 34.83 -36.59 -9.67
CA SER A 50 34.81 -36.93 -8.24
C SER A 50 36.24 -37.10 -7.72
N SER A 51 36.53 -36.45 -6.59
CA SER A 51 37.78 -36.52 -5.84
C SER A 51 37.47 -36.71 -4.36
N GLU A 52 37.19 -37.95 -3.96
CA GLU A 52 36.69 -38.28 -2.63
C GLU A 52 37.77 -38.86 -1.69
N ASN A 53 37.58 -38.62 -0.38
CA ASN A 53 38.26 -39.30 0.73
C ASN A 53 39.80 -39.20 0.70
N VAL A 54 40.32 -38.02 0.39
CA VAL A 54 41.75 -37.72 0.50
C VAL A 54 42.14 -37.21 1.89
N SER A 55 43.43 -37.31 2.21
CA SER A 55 44.02 -36.81 3.47
C SER A 55 44.63 -35.40 3.35
N GLY A 56 44.37 -34.73 2.24
CA GLY A 56 44.94 -33.44 1.81
C GLY A 56 43.96 -32.68 0.93
N ASP A 57 44.44 -31.63 0.27
CA ASP A 57 43.58 -30.81 -0.60
C ASP A 57 43.01 -31.63 -1.77
N SER A 58 41.70 -31.47 -2.01
CA SER A 58 40.89 -32.17 -2.99
C SER A 58 40.18 -31.17 -3.91
N ALA A 59 40.16 -31.43 -5.20
CA ALA A 59 39.37 -30.63 -6.14
C ALA A 59 38.71 -31.48 -7.23
N ALA A 60 37.48 -31.13 -7.60
CA ALA A 60 36.71 -31.74 -8.67
C ALA A 60 36.11 -30.65 -9.57
N VAL A 61 36.36 -30.72 -10.87
CA VAL A 61 35.89 -29.76 -11.87
C VAL A 61 35.10 -30.48 -12.96
N SER A 62 33.83 -30.15 -13.13
CA SER A 62 32.94 -30.70 -14.16
C SER A 62 32.43 -29.58 -15.06
N THR A 63 32.87 -29.54 -16.31
CA THR A 63 32.48 -28.48 -17.26
C THR A 63 31.75 -29.03 -18.48
N THR A 64 30.75 -28.29 -18.96
CA THR A 64 30.10 -28.48 -20.27
C THR A 64 30.10 -27.15 -21.01
N GLU A 65 30.90 -27.01 -22.07
CA GLU A 65 31.01 -25.72 -22.79
C GLU A 65 29.69 -25.34 -23.47
N SER A 66 29.06 -26.26 -24.21
CA SER A 66 27.79 -26.02 -24.90
C SER A 66 27.12 -27.34 -25.28
N ASN A 67 25.80 -27.42 -25.15
CA ASN A 67 24.98 -28.55 -25.61
C ASN A 67 23.78 -28.05 -26.40
N GLN A 68 23.74 -28.36 -27.69
CA GLN A 68 22.71 -27.86 -28.61
C GLN A 68 21.99 -29.04 -29.29
N ALA A 69 20.66 -29.05 -29.38
CA ALA A 69 20.00 -30.08 -30.19
C ALA A 69 20.07 -29.69 -31.67
N ILE A 70 19.56 -28.51 -32.01
CA ILE A 70 19.69 -27.87 -33.33
C ILE A 70 20.25 -26.48 -33.07
N GLY A 71 21.42 -26.15 -33.61
CA GLY A 71 22.00 -24.82 -33.37
C GLY A 71 23.07 -24.38 -34.35
N LEU A 72 23.62 -23.20 -34.07
CA LEU A 72 24.63 -22.51 -34.86
C LEU A 72 26.03 -22.78 -34.30
N SER A 73 27.04 -22.89 -35.16
CA SER A 73 28.42 -22.74 -34.73
C SER A 73 28.71 -21.27 -34.43
N ASN A 74 29.55 -20.97 -33.44
CA ASN A 74 29.96 -19.60 -33.09
C ASN A 74 30.84 -18.94 -34.20
N GLU A 75 30.81 -19.40 -35.45
CA GLU A 75 31.45 -18.71 -36.56
C GLU A 75 30.57 -17.52 -36.98
N SER A 76 31.18 -16.35 -37.19
CA SER A 76 30.47 -15.08 -37.43
C SER A 76 29.63 -15.01 -38.71
N ASN A 77 29.46 -16.12 -39.45
CA ASN A 77 28.62 -16.25 -40.65
C ASN A 77 27.89 -17.61 -40.71
N ALA A 78 27.80 -18.32 -39.58
CA ALA A 78 27.03 -19.55 -39.51
C ALA A 78 25.54 -19.22 -39.70
N GLU A 79 24.86 -19.98 -40.56
CA GLU A 79 23.41 -19.87 -40.77
C GLU A 79 22.80 -21.26 -40.57
N ALA A 80 21.82 -21.33 -39.68
CA ALA A 80 20.96 -22.48 -39.48
C ALA A 80 19.59 -22.07 -40.01
N SER A 81 19.28 -22.54 -41.22
CA SER A 81 18.05 -22.21 -41.93
C SER A 81 17.28 -23.46 -42.33
N ILE A 82 15.97 -23.41 -42.13
CA ILE A 82 15.04 -24.46 -42.53
C ILE A 82 13.99 -23.83 -43.45
N ASP A 83 13.86 -24.38 -44.66
CA ASP A 83 12.91 -23.99 -45.70
C ASP A 83 12.14 -25.24 -46.15
N VAL A 84 10.87 -25.35 -45.75
CA VAL A 84 9.98 -26.49 -46.04
C VAL A 84 8.75 -25.98 -46.77
N LYS A 85 8.50 -26.41 -48.02
CA LYS A 85 7.38 -25.89 -48.83
C LYS A 85 5.99 -26.44 -48.45
N ALA A 86 5.92 -27.39 -47.55
CA ALA A 86 4.70 -28.04 -47.07
C ALA A 86 4.74 -28.07 -45.52
N ASP A 87 4.16 -29.08 -44.88
CA ASP A 87 4.10 -29.15 -43.41
C ASP A 87 5.48 -29.50 -42.80
N ALA A 88 5.81 -28.88 -41.67
CA ALA A 88 7.07 -29.08 -40.96
C ALA A 88 6.85 -29.50 -39.49
N GLY A 89 7.51 -30.57 -39.08
CA GLY A 89 7.73 -30.89 -37.67
C GLY A 89 9.17 -30.58 -37.30
N LEU A 90 9.41 -29.73 -36.30
CA LEU A 90 10.74 -29.37 -35.82
C LEU A 90 10.84 -29.71 -34.33
N GLN A 91 11.74 -30.62 -33.97
CA GLN A 91 11.95 -31.01 -32.57
C GLN A 91 13.43 -31.01 -32.22
N GLY A 92 13.83 -30.15 -31.29
CA GLY A 92 15.18 -30.10 -30.74
C GLY A 92 15.15 -30.31 -29.23
N VAL A 93 15.72 -31.41 -28.74
CA VAL A 93 15.82 -31.69 -27.30
C VAL A 93 17.30 -31.78 -26.87
N ALA A 94 17.76 -30.81 -26.08
CA ALA A 94 19.07 -30.81 -25.46
C ALA A 94 18.94 -31.17 -23.97
N SER A 95 19.77 -32.09 -23.48
CA SER A 95 19.82 -32.44 -22.07
C SER A 95 21.24 -32.53 -21.54
N SER A 96 21.55 -31.83 -20.45
CA SER A 96 22.89 -31.83 -19.85
C SER A 96 22.84 -32.22 -18.40
N THR A 97 23.79 -33.04 -17.95
CA THR A 97 24.01 -33.31 -16.52
C THR A 97 25.48 -33.09 -16.19
N ALA A 98 25.79 -32.09 -15.38
CA ALA A 98 27.15 -31.82 -14.93
C ALA A 98 27.20 -31.96 -13.40
N SER A 99 28.19 -32.70 -12.90
CA SER A 99 28.31 -32.96 -11.46
C SER A 99 29.77 -32.97 -11.00
N SER A 100 30.08 -32.28 -9.91
CA SER A 100 31.40 -32.33 -9.28
C SER A 100 31.26 -32.70 -7.81
N SER A 101 32.13 -33.57 -7.32
CA SER A 101 32.17 -33.93 -5.90
C SER A 101 33.60 -33.96 -5.37
N ALA A 102 33.89 -33.24 -4.29
CA ALA A 102 35.19 -33.23 -3.63
C ALA A 102 35.05 -33.51 -2.15
N SER A 103 35.81 -34.48 -1.60
CA SER A 103 35.85 -34.68 -0.16
C SER A 103 37.24 -34.93 0.41
N THR A 104 37.52 -34.38 1.59
CA THR A 104 38.79 -34.54 2.30
C THR A 104 38.63 -34.68 3.81
N SER A 105 39.49 -35.51 4.39
CA SER A 105 39.62 -35.69 5.84
C SER A 105 40.56 -34.67 6.49
N ASN A 106 41.39 -33.97 5.71
CA ASN A 106 42.37 -33.00 6.20
C ASN A 106 42.89 -32.12 5.07
N GLY A 107 42.22 -30.99 4.77
CA GLY A 107 42.62 -30.06 3.69
C GLY A 107 41.43 -29.26 3.16
N ILE A 108 41.64 -28.57 2.05
CA ILE A 108 40.59 -27.83 1.32
C ILE A 108 39.87 -28.79 0.36
N ALA A 109 38.53 -28.74 0.28
CA ALA A 109 37.73 -29.43 -0.73
C ALA A 109 37.06 -28.40 -1.67
N GLU A 110 37.32 -28.50 -2.98
CA GLU A 110 36.71 -27.60 -3.99
C GLU A 110 35.95 -28.41 -5.05
N ALA A 111 34.64 -28.21 -5.16
CA ALA A 111 33.80 -28.77 -6.22
C ALA A 111 33.29 -27.62 -7.11
N PHE A 112 33.62 -27.68 -8.41
CA PHE A 112 33.22 -26.67 -9.38
C PHE A 112 32.49 -27.32 -10.56
N THR A 113 31.24 -26.93 -10.79
CA THR A 113 30.42 -27.38 -11.91
C THR A 113 30.01 -26.19 -12.75
N GLU A 114 30.30 -26.21 -14.04
CA GLU A 114 29.96 -25.11 -14.94
C GLU A 114 29.33 -25.62 -16.24
N MET A 115 28.30 -24.90 -16.69
CA MET A 115 27.75 -25.03 -18.03
C MET A 115 27.78 -23.69 -18.74
N GLY A 116 28.25 -23.67 -19.99
CA GLY A 116 28.19 -22.48 -20.84
C GLY A 116 26.78 -22.31 -21.41
N GLU A 117 26.42 -23.09 -22.44
CA GLU A 117 25.15 -22.92 -23.17
C GLU A 117 24.33 -24.22 -23.28
N GLY A 118 23.01 -24.12 -23.23
CA GLY A 118 22.08 -25.23 -23.44
C GLY A 118 20.92 -24.85 -24.34
N LEU A 119 20.93 -25.27 -25.61
CA LEU A 119 19.97 -24.80 -26.62
C LEU A 119 19.14 -25.98 -27.19
N GLY A 120 17.82 -25.91 -27.11
CA GLY A 120 16.93 -26.87 -27.77
C GLY A 120 16.96 -26.68 -29.29
N VAL A 121 16.37 -25.58 -29.76
CA VAL A 121 16.40 -25.13 -31.15
C VAL A 121 16.94 -23.71 -31.21
N SER A 122 17.92 -23.46 -32.07
CA SER A 122 18.45 -22.13 -32.38
C SER A 122 18.64 -22.00 -33.89
N LEU A 123 17.89 -21.08 -34.51
CA LEU A 123 17.87 -20.85 -35.95
C LEU A 123 18.12 -19.37 -36.27
N THR A 124 18.69 -19.10 -37.45
CA THR A 124 18.68 -17.75 -38.01
C THR A 124 17.45 -17.51 -38.89
N LYS A 125 16.91 -18.56 -39.53
CA LYS A 125 15.73 -18.45 -40.40
C LYS A 125 14.86 -19.72 -40.37
N LEU A 126 13.54 -19.55 -40.28
CA LEU A 126 12.55 -20.62 -40.44
C LEU A 126 11.50 -20.20 -41.48
N ASP A 127 11.32 -21.01 -42.52
CA ASP A 127 10.41 -20.76 -43.64
C ASP A 127 9.59 -22.03 -43.90
N VAL A 128 8.27 -21.99 -43.70
CA VAL A 128 7.37 -23.15 -43.78
C VAL A 128 6.14 -22.80 -44.60
N GLY A 129 5.96 -23.43 -45.76
CA GLY A 129 4.85 -23.20 -46.68
C GLY A 129 3.53 -23.88 -46.27
N GLY A 130 3.54 -24.74 -45.25
CA GLY A 130 2.39 -25.44 -44.67
C GLY A 130 2.25 -25.23 -43.15
N GLU A 131 1.74 -26.22 -42.43
CA GLU A 131 1.60 -26.18 -40.97
C GLU A 131 2.95 -26.44 -40.26
N LEU A 132 3.27 -25.71 -39.20
CA LEU A 132 4.46 -25.94 -38.35
C LEU A 132 4.07 -26.51 -36.98
N SER A 133 4.75 -27.58 -36.56
CA SER A 133 4.83 -28.02 -35.16
C SER A 133 6.27 -27.97 -34.68
N GLY A 134 6.63 -26.95 -33.90
CA GLY A 134 7.95 -26.70 -33.35
C GLY A 134 8.02 -27.00 -31.85
N LEU A 135 8.99 -27.78 -31.42
CA LEU A 135 9.33 -28.01 -30.02
C LEU A 135 10.83 -27.84 -29.81
N GLY A 136 11.22 -26.83 -29.05
CA GLY A 136 12.58 -26.64 -28.57
C GLY A 136 12.64 -26.86 -27.06
N GLN A 137 13.43 -27.82 -26.60
CA GLN A 137 13.57 -28.14 -25.18
C GLN A 137 15.05 -28.19 -24.79
N SER A 138 15.39 -27.52 -23.69
CA SER A 138 16.69 -27.60 -23.03
C SER A 138 16.47 -27.94 -21.56
N SER A 139 16.95 -29.10 -21.11
CA SER A 139 16.76 -29.58 -19.73
C SER A 139 18.10 -29.92 -19.10
N ASN A 140 18.53 -29.11 -18.13
CA ASN A 140 19.89 -29.17 -17.60
C ASN A 140 19.89 -29.37 -16.08
N SER A 141 20.84 -30.13 -15.58
CA SER A 141 21.06 -30.35 -14.16
C SER A 141 22.53 -30.16 -13.82
N LEU A 142 22.82 -29.23 -12.92
CA LEU A 142 24.15 -28.91 -12.42
C LEU A 142 24.19 -29.22 -10.92
N SER A 143 25.24 -29.89 -10.47
CA SER A 143 25.43 -30.20 -9.05
C SER A 143 26.90 -30.06 -8.66
N ALA A 144 27.20 -29.41 -7.54
CA ALA A 144 28.54 -29.36 -6.94
C ALA A 144 28.43 -29.71 -5.46
N ASP A 145 29.11 -30.76 -5.02
CA ASP A 145 29.10 -31.23 -3.64
C ASP A 145 30.53 -31.21 -3.06
N SER A 146 30.75 -30.49 -1.97
CA SER A 146 32.05 -30.41 -1.29
C SER A 146 31.93 -30.76 0.19
N GLU A 147 32.85 -31.57 0.70
CA GLU A 147 32.90 -31.97 2.12
C GLU A 147 34.33 -31.96 2.66
N SER A 148 34.58 -31.23 3.75
CA SER A 148 35.86 -31.27 4.48
C SER A 148 35.65 -31.62 5.95
N VAL A 149 36.59 -32.38 6.52
CA VAL A 149 36.60 -32.68 7.96
C VAL A 149 37.41 -31.67 8.75
N THR A 150 38.38 -30.94 8.20
CA THR A 150 39.20 -30.00 9.00
C THR A 150 39.67 -28.75 8.26
N GLY A 151 39.28 -28.54 7.01
CA GLY A 151 39.65 -27.37 6.22
C GLY A 151 38.44 -26.80 5.47
N ASP A 152 38.70 -25.87 4.55
CA ASP A 152 37.63 -25.20 3.80
C ASP A 152 36.91 -26.16 2.84
N SER A 153 35.63 -25.89 2.59
CA SER A 153 34.77 -26.63 1.67
C SER A 153 34.05 -25.64 0.77
N THR A 154 34.39 -25.61 -0.52
CA THR A 154 33.75 -24.74 -1.51
C THR A 154 33.05 -25.59 -2.56
N ALA A 155 31.76 -25.35 -2.78
CA ALA A 155 30.96 -25.92 -3.86
C ALA A 155 30.36 -24.79 -4.70
N THR A 156 30.61 -24.80 -6.00
CA THR A 156 30.08 -23.79 -6.94
C THR A 156 29.48 -24.49 -8.14
N SER A 157 28.21 -24.23 -8.43
CA SER A 157 27.52 -24.70 -9.62
C SER A 157 26.94 -23.51 -10.39
N GLY A 158 27.32 -23.38 -11.67
CA GLY A 158 27.08 -22.15 -12.44
C GLY A 158 26.64 -22.39 -13.88
N LEU A 159 25.66 -21.62 -14.36
CA LEU A 159 25.43 -21.39 -15.78
C LEU A 159 26.07 -20.05 -16.18
N THR A 160 27.14 -20.08 -16.99
CA THR A 160 27.87 -18.86 -17.41
C THR A 160 27.41 -18.28 -18.75
N GLY A 161 26.62 -19.02 -19.53
CA GLY A 161 25.96 -18.54 -20.75
C GLY A 161 24.43 -18.56 -20.62
N SER A 162 23.74 -19.15 -21.61
CA SER A 162 22.28 -19.17 -21.67
C SER A 162 21.68 -20.55 -21.85
N ILE A 163 20.47 -20.74 -21.31
CA ILE A 163 19.60 -21.88 -21.63
C ILE A 163 18.43 -21.35 -22.43
N GLN A 164 18.21 -21.91 -23.62
CA GLN A 164 17.11 -21.51 -24.51
C GLN A 164 16.34 -22.75 -24.97
N GLY A 165 15.01 -22.72 -24.87
CA GLY A 165 14.16 -23.77 -25.41
C GLY A 165 14.10 -23.69 -26.93
N PHE A 166 13.48 -22.64 -27.45
CA PHE A 166 13.35 -22.36 -28.87
C PHE A 166 13.79 -20.92 -29.17
N ASN A 167 14.72 -20.71 -30.10
CA ASN A 167 15.20 -19.39 -30.51
C ASN A 167 15.26 -19.32 -32.03
N SER A 168 14.66 -18.27 -32.62
CA SER A 168 14.84 -17.93 -34.04
C SER A 168 15.05 -16.43 -34.23
N GLU A 169 16.25 -16.02 -34.63
CA GLU A 169 16.70 -14.63 -34.44
C GLU A 169 16.22 -13.61 -35.50
N ILE A 170 16.08 -13.99 -36.78
CA ILE A 170 16.05 -12.98 -37.89
C ILE A 170 14.74 -12.95 -38.67
N GLN A 171 14.20 -14.10 -39.06
CA GLN A 171 13.01 -14.16 -39.91
C GLN A 171 12.30 -15.50 -39.81
N ASN A 172 11.04 -15.47 -39.39
CA ASN A 172 10.14 -16.62 -39.42
C ASN A 172 8.99 -16.33 -40.38
N THR A 173 8.77 -17.21 -41.37
CA THR A 173 7.63 -17.11 -42.29
C THR A 173 6.94 -18.47 -42.31
N ILE A 174 5.70 -18.53 -41.83
CA ILE A 174 4.90 -19.76 -41.78
C ILE A 174 3.61 -19.44 -42.53
N ASP A 175 3.40 -20.01 -43.71
CA ASP A 175 2.27 -19.66 -44.60
C ASP A 175 0.90 -20.15 -44.06
N SER A 176 0.88 -21.11 -43.12
CA SER A 176 -0.33 -21.69 -42.51
C SER A 176 -0.30 -21.64 -40.98
N ASP A 177 -0.80 -22.67 -40.28
CA ASP A 177 -0.92 -22.70 -38.82
C ASP A 177 0.45 -23.03 -38.18
N ALA A 178 0.70 -22.50 -36.98
CA ALA A 178 1.94 -22.72 -36.23
C ALA A 178 1.64 -23.10 -34.79
N SER A 179 2.27 -24.17 -34.29
CA SER A 179 2.34 -24.50 -32.87
C SER A 179 3.81 -24.55 -32.47
N ILE A 180 4.29 -23.59 -31.69
CA ILE A 180 5.70 -23.49 -31.28
C ILE A 180 5.77 -23.54 -29.76
N GLN A 181 6.56 -24.45 -29.20
CA GLN A 181 6.81 -24.53 -27.77
C GLN A 181 8.30 -24.50 -27.47
N GLY A 182 8.73 -23.52 -26.67
CA GLY A 182 10.09 -23.40 -26.14
C GLY A 182 10.13 -23.69 -24.64
N LEU A 183 10.90 -24.70 -24.22
CA LEU A 183 11.04 -25.13 -22.84
C LEU A 183 12.50 -25.01 -22.38
N ALA A 184 12.79 -24.16 -21.40
CA ALA A 184 14.10 -24.04 -20.77
C ALA A 184 14.01 -24.46 -19.29
N GLN A 185 14.75 -25.49 -18.90
CA GLN A 185 14.73 -26.03 -17.55
C GLN A 185 16.15 -26.14 -17.00
N LEU A 186 16.36 -25.68 -15.77
CA LEU A 186 17.62 -25.80 -15.04
C LEU A 186 17.39 -26.14 -13.57
N VAL A 187 17.99 -27.23 -13.12
CA VAL A 187 18.17 -27.57 -11.70
C VAL A 187 19.64 -27.32 -11.35
N ASN A 188 19.92 -26.41 -10.43
CA ASN A 188 21.27 -25.99 -10.07
C ASN A 188 21.50 -26.14 -8.56
N ASN A 189 22.31 -27.11 -8.16
CA ASN A 189 22.51 -27.46 -6.75
C ASN A 189 23.98 -27.28 -6.33
N ALA A 190 24.22 -26.57 -5.22
CA ALA A 190 25.52 -26.51 -4.58
C ALA A 190 25.40 -26.91 -3.09
N SER A 191 26.26 -27.81 -2.63
CA SER A 191 26.31 -28.21 -1.22
C SER A 191 27.74 -28.20 -0.69
N ALA A 192 27.99 -27.51 0.42
CA ALA A 192 29.27 -27.45 1.08
C ALA A 192 29.14 -27.82 2.57
N ALA A 193 30.02 -28.68 3.07
CA ALA A 193 30.03 -29.08 4.47
C ALA A 193 31.45 -29.07 5.06
N SER A 194 31.64 -28.44 6.22
CA SER A 194 32.86 -28.57 7.03
C SER A 194 32.54 -29.10 8.43
N THR A 195 33.09 -30.26 8.81
CA THR A 195 32.75 -30.95 10.07
C THR A 195 33.83 -30.87 11.14
N GLY A 196 34.83 -30.01 10.94
CA GLY A 196 35.99 -29.91 11.83
C GLY A 196 35.66 -29.37 13.20
N THR A 197 36.38 -29.87 14.20
CA THR A 197 36.34 -29.37 15.59
C THR A 197 37.67 -28.72 15.98
N SER A 198 38.54 -28.43 15.01
CA SER A 198 39.87 -27.85 15.26
C SER A 198 39.78 -26.34 15.32
N SER A 199 40.54 -25.70 16.20
CA SER A 199 40.61 -24.24 16.41
C SER A 199 41.15 -23.41 15.21
N ALA A 200 41.15 -23.97 14.00
CA ALA A 200 41.49 -23.26 12.77
C ALA A 200 40.17 -22.96 12.06
N ALA A 201 39.89 -21.69 11.80
CA ALA A 201 38.70 -21.24 11.09
C ALA A 201 38.60 -21.97 9.74
N SER A 202 37.66 -22.90 9.62
CA SER A 202 37.26 -23.48 8.33
C SER A 202 36.03 -22.74 7.81
N SER A 203 35.87 -22.68 6.50
CA SER A 203 34.71 -22.08 5.83
C SER A 203 33.98 -23.12 4.98
N ALA A 204 32.66 -23.06 4.96
CA ALA A 204 31.82 -23.81 4.02
C ALA A 204 31.11 -22.81 3.11
N THR A 205 31.31 -22.88 1.80
CA THR A 205 30.75 -21.95 0.82
C THR A 205 30.04 -22.72 -0.28
N ALA A 206 28.73 -22.55 -0.42
CA ALA A 206 27.92 -23.13 -1.49
C ALA A 206 27.31 -22.02 -2.36
N ILE A 207 27.54 -22.05 -3.67
CA ILE A 207 27.05 -21.04 -4.62
C ILE A 207 26.40 -21.72 -5.82
N ALA A 208 25.13 -21.44 -6.07
CA ALA A 208 24.35 -21.93 -7.21
C ALA A 208 23.83 -20.75 -8.05
N ASP A 209 24.56 -20.39 -9.10
CA ASP A 209 24.29 -19.20 -9.92
C ASP A 209 23.84 -19.54 -11.35
N ALA A 210 22.97 -18.73 -11.93
CA ALA A 210 22.61 -18.83 -13.34
C ALA A 210 22.57 -17.47 -14.04
N GLY A 211 23.06 -17.43 -15.28
CA GLY A 211 23.00 -16.24 -16.15
C GLY A 211 21.60 -16.00 -16.74
N LYS A 212 21.38 -16.46 -17.98
CA LYS A 212 20.13 -16.22 -18.73
C LYS A 212 19.36 -17.51 -19.00
N LEU A 213 18.05 -17.52 -18.73
CA LEU A 213 17.12 -18.57 -19.14
C LEU A 213 16.03 -17.98 -20.02
N GLN A 214 15.67 -18.67 -21.10
CA GLN A 214 14.66 -18.20 -22.05
C GLN A 214 13.85 -19.37 -22.61
N GLY A 215 12.52 -19.35 -22.47
CA GLY A 215 11.66 -20.42 -22.97
C GLY A 215 11.61 -20.42 -24.50
N ALA A 216 10.93 -19.43 -25.08
CA ALA A 216 10.85 -19.20 -26.51
C ALA A 216 11.26 -17.76 -26.88
N ASP A 217 12.04 -17.61 -27.95
CA ASP A 217 12.40 -16.35 -28.61
C ASP A 217 12.07 -16.47 -30.09
N LEU A 218 11.12 -15.68 -30.57
CA LEU A 218 10.75 -15.66 -31.99
C LEU A 218 11.51 -14.61 -32.79
N GLY A 219 12.42 -13.87 -32.16
CA GLY A 219 13.19 -12.82 -32.80
C GLY A 219 12.32 -11.75 -33.46
N ILE A 220 12.90 -11.04 -34.41
CA ILE A 220 12.23 -9.99 -35.18
C ILE A 220 11.57 -10.56 -36.46
N ASN A 221 10.46 -9.97 -36.91
CA ASN A 221 9.74 -10.33 -38.14
C ASN A 221 9.27 -11.80 -38.21
N THR A 222 8.38 -12.20 -37.29
CA THR A 222 7.67 -13.48 -37.38
C THR A 222 6.31 -13.28 -38.04
N ASP A 223 6.06 -13.92 -39.19
CA ASP A 223 4.79 -13.86 -39.94
C ASP A 223 4.14 -15.26 -39.99
N ILE A 224 2.91 -15.39 -39.49
CA ILE A 224 2.14 -16.64 -39.45
C ILE A 224 0.81 -16.43 -40.20
N GLY A 225 0.64 -17.15 -41.31
CA GLY A 225 -0.49 -17.01 -42.24
C GLY A 225 -1.82 -17.59 -41.74
N GLY A 226 -1.78 -18.51 -40.78
CA GLY A 226 -2.92 -19.20 -40.18
C GLY A 226 -3.12 -18.90 -38.69
N VAL A 227 -3.54 -19.91 -37.93
CA VAL A 227 -3.68 -19.87 -36.47
C VAL A 227 -2.33 -20.10 -35.80
N ALA A 228 -1.99 -19.31 -34.79
CA ALA A 228 -0.75 -19.48 -34.01
C ALA A 228 -1.03 -19.89 -32.56
N ASP A 229 -0.28 -20.87 -32.06
CA ASP A 229 -0.22 -21.27 -30.65
C ASP A 229 1.26 -21.31 -30.23
N ILE A 230 1.73 -20.22 -29.62
CA ILE A 230 3.13 -19.99 -29.29
C ILE A 230 3.28 -19.98 -27.77
N GLY A 231 4.06 -20.91 -27.23
CA GLY A 231 4.35 -21.03 -25.81
C GLY A 231 5.85 -20.97 -25.52
N GLY A 232 6.23 -20.18 -24.52
CA GLY A 232 7.56 -20.18 -23.94
C GLY A 232 7.48 -20.46 -22.44
N GLN A 233 8.29 -21.38 -21.93
CA GLN A 233 8.33 -21.74 -20.52
C GLN A 233 9.77 -21.82 -20.00
N VAL A 234 10.00 -21.20 -18.85
CA VAL A 234 11.21 -21.33 -18.04
C VAL A 234 10.86 -21.99 -16.70
N ASP A 235 11.58 -23.05 -16.33
CA ASP A 235 11.57 -23.60 -14.98
C ASP A 235 13.00 -23.57 -14.40
N PHE A 236 13.21 -22.84 -13.31
CA PHE A 236 14.50 -22.74 -12.62
C PHE A 236 14.37 -23.18 -11.17
N ASN A 237 15.29 -24.02 -10.72
CA ASN A 237 15.43 -24.36 -9.31
C ASN A 237 16.90 -24.27 -8.92
N ALA A 238 17.27 -23.27 -8.12
CA ALA A 238 18.59 -23.17 -7.51
C ALA A 238 18.54 -23.46 -6.02
N THR A 239 19.37 -24.41 -5.57
CA THR A 239 19.50 -24.75 -4.15
C THR A 239 20.97 -24.65 -3.74
N ALA A 240 21.27 -23.81 -2.75
CA ALA A 240 22.59 -23.72 -2.12
C ALA A 240 22.48 -24.07 -0.63
N ALA A 241 23.27 -25.05 -0.17
CA ALA A 241 23.27 -25.48 1.22
C ALA A 241 24.69 -25.50 1.78
N SER A 242 24.93 -24.76 2.85
CA SER A 242 26.21 -24.71 3.56
C SER A 242 26.04 -25.09 5.03
N SER A 243 26.87 -26.01 5.50
CA SER A 243 26.90 -26.41 6.91
C SER A 243 28.32 -26.42 7.45
N ASN A 244 28.54 -25.83 8.62
CA ASN A 244 29.84 -25.81 9.27
C ASN A 244 29.74 -26.14 10.76
N VAL A 245 30.74 -26.85 11.30
CA VAL A 245 30.85 -27.09 12.75
C VAL A 245 31.73 -26.03 13.41
N THR A 246 32.76 -25.52 12.73
CA THR A 246 33.61 -24.43 13.24
C THR A 246 34.07 -23.48 12.12
N GLY A 247 33.72 -22.20 12.25
CA GLY A 247 33.93 -21.11 11.30
C GLY A 247 32.70 -20.77 10.44
N SER A 248 32.91 -20.06 9.33
CA SER A 248 31.79 -19.45 8.58
C SER A 248 31.07 -20.44 7.65
N ALA A 249 29.75 -20.29 7.51
CA ALA A 249 28.92 -20.96 6.51
C ALA A 249 28.26 -19.90 5.59
N ILE A 250 28.46 -20.01 4.28
CA ILE A 250 27.88 -19.10 3.27
C ILE A 250 27.14 -19.93 2.23
N ALA A 251 25.88 -19.60 1.96
CA ALA A 251 25.06 -20.21 0.92
C ALA A 251 24.44 -19.12 0.02
N GLY A 252 24.61 -19.21 -1.29
CA GLY A 252 24.03 -18.27 -2.26
C GLY A 252 23.36 -19.02 -3.41
N ALA A 253 22.08 -18.76 -3.65
CA ALA A 253 21.33 -19.26 -4.79
C ALA A 253 20.80 -18.07 -5.61
N ALA A 254 21.20 -17.95 -6.87
CA ALA A 254 20.90 -16.76 -7.66
C ALA A 254 20.55 -17.03 -9.12
N LEU A 255 19.62 -16.21 -9.63
CA LEU A 255 19.53 -15.88 -11.05
C LEU A 255 20.20 -14.52 -11.26
N GLY A 256 21.48 -14.53 -11.63
CA GLY A 256 22.39 -13.39 -11.65
C GLY A 256 23.82 -13.80 -11.28
N ASP A 257 24.79 -12.90 -11.48
CA ASP A 257 26.18 -13.15 -11.10
C ASP A 257 26.41 -12.78 -9.63
N VAL A 258 26.73 -13.74 -8.76
CA VAL A 258 27.08 -13.48 -7.34
C VAL A 258 28.60 -13.23 -7.19
N LYS A 259 29.34 -13.16 -8.31
CA LYS A 259 30.82 -13.18 -8.35
C LYS A 259 31.54 -12.05 -7.61
N ASP A 260 30.90 -10.91 -7.36
CA ASP A 260 31.54 -9.79 -6.65
C ASP A 260 31.52 -9.95 -5.12
N GLY A 261 31.08 -11.12 -4.64
CA GLY A 261 31.27 -11.58 -3.28
C GLY A 261 30.08 -11.21 -2.41
N PHE A 262 29.44 -12.24 -1.86
CA PHE A 262 28.55 -12.10 -0.73
C PHE A 262 29.35 -11.45 0.42
N ALA A 263 29.27 -10.12 0.53
CA ALA A 263 29.92 -9.37 1.57
C ALA A 263 29.08 -9.53 2.83
N VAL A 264 29.35 -10.59 3.60
CA VAL A 264 28.88 -10.67 5.00
C VAL A 264 29.26 -9.32 5.65
N PRO A 265 28.32 -8.54 6.19
CA PRO A 265 28.63 -7.26 6.81
C PRO A 265 29.71 -7.46 7.87
N THR A 266 30.96 -7.06 7.58
CA THR A 266 32.09 -7.35 8.49
C THR A 266 32.18 -6.38 9.68
N SER A 267 31.25 -5.42 9.78
CA SER A 267 31.25 -4.43 10.86
C SER A 267 29.85 -3.95 11.27
N ALA A 268 29.65 -3.84 12.58
CA ALA A 268 28.45 -3.49 13.34
C ALA A 268 27.92 -2.04 13.19
N SER A 269 28.23 -1.30 12.12
CA SER A 269 27.64 0.04 11.92
C SER A 269 26.30 -0.07 11.19
N TYR A 270 25.28 -0.56 11.88
CA TYR A 270 23.91 -0.49 11.43
C TYR A 270 23.34 0.90 11.75
N SER A 271 22.72 1.55 10.76
CA SER A 271 21.89 2.74 10.97
C SER A 271 20.43 2.29 10.83
N PRO A 272 19.63 2.29 11.90
CA PRO A 272 18.25 1.80 11.88
C PRO A 272 17.32 2.58 10.94
N THR A 273 17.74 3.75 10.44
CA THR A 273 16.92 4.64 9.61
C THR A 273 17.24 4.59 8.10
N THR A 274 18.28 3.86 7.66
CA THR A 274 18.69 3.85 6.23
C THR A 274 18.84 2.46 5.63
N GLY A 275 18.38 1.42 6.33
CA GLY A 275 18.64 0.03 5.95
C GLY A 275 20.13 -0.32 6.01
N VAL A 276 20.44 -1.62 6.01
CA VAL A 276 21.78 -2.05 5.65
C VAL A 276 21.93 -1.72 4.16
N ASP A 277 22.87 -0.85 3.79
CA ASP A 277 23.39 -0.81 2.43
C ASP A 277 24.11 -2.14 2.19
N LEU A 278 23.33 -3.18 1.87
CA LEU A 278 23.80 -4.50 1.42
C LEU A 278 24.35 -4.33 0.01
N GLY A 279 25.32 -3.42 -0.13
CA GLY A 279 25.95 -2.97 -1.37
C GLY A 279 25.07 -3.21 -2.57
N ASP A 280 24.16 -2.27 -2.83
CA ASP A 280 23.32 -2.16 -4.03
C ASP A 280 23.67 -3.19 -5.12
N LEU A 281 23.02 -4.38 -5.07
CA LEU A 281 23.20 -5.45 -6.06
C LEU A 281 22.63 -5.05 -7.45
N THR A 282 22.14 -3.82 -7.60
CA THR A 282 21.34 -3.35 -8.73
C THR A 282 22.11 -3.07 -10.02
N GLU A 283 23.45 -3.01 -10.04
CA GLU A 283 24.13 -2.46 -11.22
C GLU A 283 24.96 -3.41 -12.12
N SER A 284 25.17 -4.70 -11.81
CA SER A 284 26.12 -5.50 -12.64
C SER A 284 25.70 -6.91 -13.10
N GLY A 285 24.64 -7.50 -12.56
CA GLY A 285 24.23 -8.88 -12.88
C GLY A 285 23.17 -8.98 -13.97
N THR A 286 23.47 -9.60 -15.10
CA THR A 286 22.51 -9.87 -16.21
C THR A 286 21.57 -11.06 -15.95
N GLY A 287 21.19 -11.30 -14.69
CA GLY A 287 20.29 -12.40 -14.33
C GLY A 287 18.92 -12.18 -14.95
N LEU A 288 18.53 -13.03 -15.90
CA LEU A 288 17.31 -12.81 -16.68
C LEU A 288 16.61 -14.14 -16.96
N ALA A 289 15.33 -14.23 -16.63
CA ALA A 289 14.47 -15.35 -16.99
C ALA A 289 13.27 -14.84 -17.76
N GLN A 290 13.07 -15.32 -18.99
CA GLN A 290 11.96 -14.88 -19.85
C GLN A 290 11.21 -16.08 -20.39
N GLY A 291 9.92 -16.20 -20.10
CA GLY A 291 9.09 -17.28 -20.64
C GLY A 291 9.01 -17.21 -22.17
N LEU A 292 8.39 -16.15 -22.69
CA LEU A 292 8.25 -15.87 -24.12
C LEU A 292 8.82 -14.48 -24.46
N VAL A 293 9.61 -14.40 -25.52
CA VAL A 293 10.08 -13.15 -26.11
C VAL A 293 9.66 -13.06 -27.57
N THR A 294 9.07 -11.92 -27.95
CA THR A 294 8.95 -11.53 -29.36
C THR A 294 9.74 -10.26 -29.60
N GLY A 295 10.32 -10.10 -30.79
CA GLY A 295 11.37 -9.10 -31.05
C GLY A 295 11.08 -7.71 -30.50
N THR A 296 11.77 -7.35 -29.41
CA THR A 296 11.76 -6.03 -28.78
C THR A 296 12.50 -5.04 -29.67
N ASP A 297 11.94 -3.84 -29.84
CA ASP A 297 12.31 -2.90 -30.90
C ASP A 297 13.78 -2.45 -30.83
N GLY A 298 14.63 -3.02 -31.67
CA GLY A 298 15.97 -2.50 -31.92
C GLY A 298 15.83 -1.19 -32.68
N THR A 299 15.79 -0.05 -31.97
CA THR A 299 15.67 1.32 -32.52
C THR A 299 16.23 1.44 -33.95
N SER A 300 15.34 1.28 -34.93
CA SER A 300 15.70 1.33 -36.35
C SER A 300 16.06 2.78 -36.68
N THR A 301 17.36 3.08 -36.77
CA THR A 301 17.87 4.43 -37.09
C THR A 301 17.46 4.96 -38.48
N ASN A 302 16.62 4.24 -39.24
CA ASN A 302 16.22 4.57 -40.62
C ASN A 302 14.71 4.75 -40.85
N GLY A 303 13.86 4.77 -39.81
CA GLY A 303 12.43 5.12 -39.96
C GLY A 303 11.59 4.11 -40.77
N VAL A 304 12.10 2.89 -40.96
CA VAL A 304 11.30 1.73 -41.36
C VAL A 304 10.98 1.00 -40.05
N ARG A 305 9.70 0.98 -39.65
CA ARG A 305 9.23 0.20 -38.50
C ARG A 305 9.66 -1.25 -38.73
N SER A 306 10.43 -1.82 -37.81
CA SER A 306 10.70 -3.25 -37.83
C SER A 306 9.38 -3.93 -37.47
N TYR A 307 8.94 -4.92 -38.24
CA TYR A 307 7.69 -5.61 -37.93
C TYR A 307 7.99 -6.63 -36.82
N GLY A 308 7.22 -6.63 -35.73
CA GLY A 308 7.31 -7.64 -34.68
C GLY A 308 6.70 -8.98 -35.11
N THR A 309 5.78 -9.54 -34.32
CA THR A 309 5.04 -10.76 -34.63
C THR A 309 3.70 -10.43 -35.30
N ASP A 310 3.40 -11.02 -36.44
CA ASP A 310 2.17 -10.80 -37.23
C ASP A 310 1.50 -12.16 -37.51
N ILE A 311 0.29 -12.35 -36.97
CA ILE A 311 -0.53 -13.55 -37.09
C ILE A 311 -1.78 -13.17 -37.88
N LYS A 312 -1.99 -13.74 -39.08
CA LYS A 312 -3.08 -13.32 -39.98
C LYS A 312 -4.47 -13.78 -39.51
N SER A 313 -4.56 -14.82 -38.69
CA SER A 313 -5.82 -15.35 -38.14
C SER A 313 -5.81 -15.24 -36.60
N ASP A 314 -6.20 -16.30 -35.89
CA ASP A 314 -6.28 -16.31 -34.43
C ASP A 314 -4.90 -16.59 -33.84
N GLY A 315 -4.57 -15.97 -32.70
CA GLY A 315 -3.26 -16.09 -32.08
C GLY A 315 -3.37 -16.33 -30.59
N THR A 316 -2.66 -17.34 -30.08
CA THR A 316 -2.43 -17.57 -28.66
C THR A 316 -0.94 -17.46 -28.37
N LEU A 317 -0.54 -16.52 -27.51
CA LEU A 317 0.84 -16.31 -27.08
C LEU A 317 0.90 -16.49 -25.56
N GLN A 318 1.75 -17.40 -25.09
CA GLN A 318 1.89 -17.73 -23.68
C GLN A 318 3.35 -17.71 -23.26
N GLY A 319 3.66 -16.96 -22.21
CA GLY A 319 4.97 -16.94 -21.58
C GLY A 319 4.86 -17.28 -20.10
N PHE A 320 5.60 -18.29 -19.65
CA PHE A 320 5.62 -18.75 -18.26
C PHE A 320 7.05 -18.76 -17.73
N ALA A 321 7.29 -18.14 -16.57
CA ALA A 321 8.55 -18.22 -15.84
C ALA A 321 8.28 -18.68 -14.41
N ASN A 322 8.71 -19.90 -14.05
CA ASN A 322 8.60 -20.43 -12.68
C ASN A 322 9.99 -20.63 -12.07
N LEU A 323 10.29 -19.88 -11.02
CA LEU A 323 11.61 -19.87 -10.40
C LEU A 323 11.53 -20.16 -8.91
N THR A 324 12.47 -20.95 -8.41
CA THR A 324 12.63 -21.21 -6.98
C THR A 324 14.10 -21.14 -6.60
N ASN A 325 14.45 -20.24 -5.68
CA ASN A 325 15.80 -20.10 -5.14
C ASN A 325 15.77 -20.39 -3.64
N THR A 326 16.59 -21.32 -3.19
CA THR A 326 16.68 -21.69 -1.77
C THR A 326 18.14 -21.67 -1.32
N ALA A 327 18.43 -20.89 -0.28
CA ALA A 327 19.74 -20.83 0.35
C ALA A 327 19.63 -21.16 1.84
N ASP A 328 20.43 -22.11 2.32
CA ASP A 328 20.48 -22.50 3.74
C ASP A 328 21.92 -22.51 4.22
N ALA A 329 22.22 -21.72 5.26
CA ALA A 329 23.53 -21.64 5.88
C ALA A 329 23.44 -21.88 7.39
N SER A 330 24.13 -22.91 7.89
CA SER A 330 24.15 -23.21 9.33
C SER A 330 25.57 -23.37 9.85
N THR A 331 25.84 -22.82 11.04
CA THR A 331 27.10 -23.07 11.74
C THR A 331 26.93 -23.22 13.25
N THR A 332 27.76 -24.03 13.91
CA THR A 332 27.76 -24.11 15.39
C THR A 332 28.70 -23.12 16.07
N ASP A 333 29.67 -22.57 15.34
CA ASP A 333 30.71 -21.64 15.80
C ASP A 333 31.10 -20.83 14.56
N GLY A 334 30.90 -19.51 14.49
CA GLY A 334 31.07 -18.73 13.26
C GLY A 334 29.86 -17.89 12.79
N ALA A 335 30.07 -17.11 11.72
CA ALA A 335 29.03 -16.41 10.98
C ALA A 335 28.33 -17.33 9.95
N ALA A 336 26.99 -17.29 9.90
CA ALA A 336 26.17 -17.99 8.91
C ALA A 336 25.49 -16.96 8.01
N ALA A 337 25.55 -17.16 6.69
CA ALA A 337 24.91 -16.25 5.77
C ALA A 337 24.29 -16.95 4.56
N ALA A 338 23.00 -16.68 4.32
CA ALA A 338 22.22 -17.25 3.24
C ALA A 338 21.62 -16.14 2.36
N GLY A 339 21.68 -16.31 1.04
CA GLY A 339 21.14 -15.36 0.08
C GLY A 339 20.41 -16.05 -1.08
N ALA A 340 19.16 -15.67 -1.31
CA ALA A 340 18.34 -16.11 -2.45
C ALA A 340 17.98 -14.89 -3.31
N TYR A 341 18.52 -14.82 -4.53
CA TYR A 341 18.45 -13.60 -5.35
C TYR A 341 17.87 -13.86 -6.74
N ALA A 342 17.05 -12.96 -7.24
CA ALA A 342 16.72 -12.87 -8.66
C ALA A 342 16.71 -11.39 -9.08
N ASN A 343 17.20 -11.12 -10.29
CA ASN A 343 17.18 -9.76 -10.83
C ASN A 343 15.86 -9.48 -11.58
N THR A 344 15.75 -9.93 -12.84
CA THR A 344 14.57 -9.69 -13.68
C THR A 344 13.92 -11.02 -14.11
N ILE A 345 12.60 -11.11 -13.95
CA ILE A 345 11.80 -12.28 -14.35
C ILE A 345 10.58 -11.82 -15.15
N ASP A 346 10.49 -12.23 -16.41
CA ASP A 346 9.36 -11.87 -17.26
C ASP A 346 8.60 -13.15 -17.64
N GLY A 347 7.29 -13.14 -17.48
CA GLY A 347 6.42 -14.20 -17.99
C GLY A 347 6.45 -14.15 -19.52
N ALA A 348 5.98 -13.05 -20.10
CA ALA A 348 6.08 -12.76 -21.52
C ALA A 348 6.53 -11.31 -21.76
N ASN A 349 7.56 -11.13 -22.60
CA ASN A 349 8.02 -9.83 -23.09
C ASN A 349 7.74 -9.74 -24.58
N LEU A 350 6.79 -8.90 -24.96
CA LEU A 350 6.27 -8.82 -26.31
C LEU A 350 6.64 -7.47 -26.94
N GLY A 351 7.32 -7.54 -28.09
CA GLY A 351 7.44 -6.41 -29.00
C GLY A 351 6.10 -6.11 -29.70
N ASP A 352 6.17 -5.58 -30.92
CA ASP A 352 4.97 -5.34 -31.72
C ASP A 352 4.24 -6.66 -32.02
N VAL A 353 2.97 -6.80 -31.65
CA VAL A 353 2.16 -7.98 -31.96
C VAL A 353 0.91 -7.56 -32.73
N ASN A 354 0.67 -8.19 -33.89
CA ASN A 354 -0.54 -8.03 -34.69
C ASN A 354 -1.27 -9.38 -34.84
N ILE A 355 -2.56 -9.44 -34.50
CA ILE A 355 -3.40 -10.64 -34.64
C ILE A 355 -4.63 -10.28 -35.48
N GLY A 356 -4.80 -10.91 -36.65
CA GLY A 356 -5.87 -10.62 -37.60
C GLY A 356 -7.24 -11.20 -37.23
N GLY A 357 -7.30 -12.10 -36.26
CA GLY A 357 -8.50 -12.74 -35.72
C GLY A 357 -8.65 -12.49 -34.22
N VAL A 358 -8.99 -13.54 -33.46
CA VAL A 358 -9.09 -13.50 -31.98
C VAL A 358 -7.71 -13.68 -31.36
N GLY A 359 -7.35 -12.81 -30.41
CA GLY A 359 -6.09 -12.84 -29.68
C GLY A 359 -6.23 -13.36 -28.25
N SER A 360 -5.30 -14.20 -27.80
CA SER A 360 -5.14 -14.55 -26.39
C SER A 360 -3.67 -14.42 -26.01
N LEU A 361 -3.34 -13.44 -25.18
CA LEU A 361 -2.00 -13.16 -24.72
C LEU A 361 -1.95 -13.41 -23.22
N THR A 362 -0.99 -14.21 -22.77
CA THR A 362 -0.83 -14.51 -21.35
C THR A 362 0.63 -14.53 -20.98
N GLY A 363 1.01 -13.69 -20.02
CA GLY A 363 2.30 -13.72 -19.37
C GLY A 363 2.14 -14.05 -17.89
N SER A 364 2.89 -15.02 -17.39
CA SER A 364 2.92 -15.33 -15.96
C SER A 364 4.32 -15.59 -15.47
N ALA A 365 4.71 -14.85 -14.42
CA ALA A 365 5.97 -14.98 -13.73
C ALA A 365 5.70 -15.35 -12.26
N ASN A 366 6.37 -16.39 -11.77
CA ASN A 366 6.28 -16.87 -10.40
C ASN A 366 7.70 -17.00 -9.82
N PHE A 367 7.97 -16.34 -8.70
CA PHE A 367 9.23 -16.46 -7.97
C PHE A 367 9.02 -16.87 -6.52
N ALA A 368 9.73 -17.90 -6.08
CA ALA A 368 9.80 -18.30 -4.68
C ALA A 368 11.26 -18.22 -4.20
N GLY A 369 11.59 -17.21 -3.40
CA GLY A 369 12.93 -17.00 -2.83
C GLY A 369 12.93 -17.31 -1.33
N SER A 370 13.75 -18.26 -0.89
CA SER A 370 13.88 -18.61 0.53
C SER A 370 15.33 -18.59 1.00
N ALA A 371 15.63 -17.83 2.04
CA ALA A 371 16.94 -17.80 2.68
C ALA A 371 16.82 -18.14 4.18
N SER A 372 17.62 -19.08 4.67
CA SER A 372 17.68 -19.43 6.09
C SER A 372 19.12 -19.43 6.58
N SER A 373 19.37 -18.77 7.71
CA SER A 373 20.67 -18.77 8.38
C SER A 373 20.52 -19.13 9.85
N SER A 374 21.44 -19.92 10.40
CA SER A 374 21.49 -20.17 11.84
C SER A 374 22.91 -20.25 12.39
N ASN A 375 23.14 -19.68 13.57
CA ASN A 375 24.38 -19.88 14.32
C ASN A 375 24.21 -20.09 15.84
N VAL A 376 25.15 -20.81 16.44
CA VAL A 376 25.13 -21.16 17.89
C VAL A 376 26.28 -20.49 18.68
N ASP A 377 27.08 -19.64 18.03
CA ASP A 377 28.35 -19.15 18.60
C ASP A 377 28.21 -18.06 19.66
N ASP A 378 29.19 -17.92 20.58
CA ASP A 378 29.28 -16.90 21.64
C ASP A 378 30.05 -15.63 21.27
N SER A 379 30.56 -15.58 20.04
CA SER A 379 31.31 -14.44 19.52
C SER A 379 30.42 -13.25 19.20
N THR A 380 30.72 -12.09 19.79
CA THR A 380 30.00 -10.84 19.52
C THR A 380 30.21 -10.28 18.12
N THR A 381 31.14 -10.84 17.33
CA THR A 381 31.39 -10.41 15.94
C THR A 381 30.63 -11.23 14.91
N ASP A 382 29.95 -12.28 15.34
CA ASP A 382 29.39 -13.28 14.45
C ASP A 382 27.94 -12.95 14.14
N ILE A 383 27.57 -13.14 12.87
CA ILE A 383 26.30 -12.71 12.30
C ILE A 383 25.59 -13.92 11.71
N SER A 384 24.30 -14.06 11.99
CA SER A 384 23.38 -14.89 11.21
C SER A 384 22.60 -13.97 10.27
N GLY A 385 22.88 -14.03 8.96
CA GLY A 385 22.23 -13.19 7.94
C GLY A 385 21.46 -14.00 6.91
N ALA A 386 20.18 -13.72 6.70
CA ALA A 386 19.37 -14.31 5.64
C ALA A 386 18.73 -13.23 4.77
N VAL A 387 18.94 -13.29 3.46
CA VAL A 387 18.41 -12.31 2.50
C VAL A 387 17.70 -13.03 1.36
N SER A 388 16.43 -12.70 1.13
CA SER A 388 15.67 -13.07 -0.06
C SER A 388 15.31 -11.80 -0.83
N GLN A 389 15.73 -11.69 -2.08
CA GLN A 389 15.57 -10.45 -2.85
C GLN A 389 15.18 -10.73 -4.29
N LEU A 390 14.24 -9.92 -4.78
CA LEU A 390 13.81 -9.81 -6.16
C LEU A 390 13.83 -8.34 -6.56
N ASN A 391 14.48 -7.99 -7.67
CA ASN A 391 14.48 -6.60 -8.13
C ASN A 391 13.25 -6.28 -8.99
N ASP A 392 12.95 -7.12 -9.98
CA ASP A 392 11.89 -6.86 -10.93
C ASP A 392 11.20 -8.15 -11.41
N ILE A 393 9.89 -8.09 -11.55
CA ILE A 393 9.08 -9.18 -12.08
C ILE A 393 7.85 -8.67 -12.81
N ASP A 394 7.75 -9.08 -14.07
CA ASP A 394 6.64 -8.72 -14.93
C ASP A 394 5.90 -9.98 -15.36
N GLY A 395 4.58 -10.00 -15.19
CA GLY A 395 3.74 -11.05 -15.74
C GLY A 395 3.75 -10.97 -17.26
N LEU A 396 3.27 -9.86 -17.81
CA LEU A 396 3.23 -9.55 -19.23
C LEU A 396 3.74 -8.13 -19.49
N GLU A 397 4.81 -7.98 -20.25
CA GLU A 397 5.30 -6.70 -20.77
C GLU A 397 4.99 -6.61 -22.28
N ALA A 398 4.26 -5.58 -22.71
CA ALA A 398 3.87 -5.36 -24.11
C ALA A 398 3.95 -3.87 -24.51
N ILE A 399 5.12 -3.26 -24.32
CA ILE A 399 5.33 -1.81 -24.44
C ILE A 399 5.35 -1.27 -25.88
N SER A 400 5.65 -2.09 -26.89
CA SER A 400 5.95 -1.61 -28.25
C SER A 400 4.69 -1.43 -29.12
N GLY A 401 3.65 -2.23 -28.87
CA GLY A 401 2.35 -2.10 -29.51
C GLY A 401 1.62 -3.43 -29.69
N LEU A 402 0.34 -3.48 -29.37
CA LEU A 402 -0.51 -4.67 -29.51
C LEU A 402 -1.73 -4.33 -30.36
N ASN A 403 -1.96 -5.06 -31.45
CA ASN A 403 -3.13 -4.86 -32.30
C ASN A 403 -3.85 -6.18 -32.54
N VAL A 404 -5.08 -6.30 -32.08
CA VAL A 404 -5.95 -7.46 -32.29
C VAL A 404 -7.17 -7.03 -33.08
N ALA A 405 -7.35 -7.54 -34.28
CA ALA A 405 -8.41 -7.08 -35.18
C ALA A 405 -9.83 -7.50 -34.75
N SER A 406 -9.97 -8.52 -33.90
CA SER A 406 -11.24 -8.98 -33.33
C SER A 406 -11.20 -8.95 -31.79
N ASP A 407 -11.66 -10.01 -31.12
CA ASP A 407 -11.73 -10.07 -29.66
C ASP A 407 -10.35 -10.40 -29.09
N ALA A 408 -10.02 -9.87 -27.92
CA ALA A 408 -8.74 -10.12 -27.27
C ALA A 408 -8.91 -10.44 -25.78
N GLY A 409 -8.18 -11.44 -25.30
CA GLY A 409 -7.93 -11.67 -23.88
C GLY A 409 -6.45 -11.48 -23.58
N ILE A 410 -6.11 -10.51 -22.73
CA ILE A 410 -4.74 -10.13 -22.36
C ILE A 410 -4.64 -10.27 -20.85
N ASN A 411 -3.79 -11.19 -20.38
CA ASN A 411 -3.62 -11.45 -18.95
C ASN A 411 -2.14 -11.41 -18.58
N GLY A 412 -1.78 -10.60 -17.60
CA GLY A 412 -0.47 -10.60 -16.98
C GLY A 412 -0.56 -10.96 -15.50
N LEU A 413 0.27 -11.89 -15.04
CA LEU A 413 0.33 -12.33 -13.65
C LEU A 413 1.77 -12.35 -13.14
N ALA A 414 2.07 -11.59 -12.09
CA ALA A 414 3.33 -11.69 -11.35
C ALA A 414 3.05 -12.13 -9.90
N ALA A 415 3.58 -13.29 -9.49
CA ALA A 415 3.44 -13.80 -8.14
C ALA A 415 4.81 -14.04 -7.49
N VAL A 416 4.96 -13.58 -6.25
CA VAL A 416 6.22 -13.56 -5.51
C VAL A 416 5.99 -14.07 -4.09
N ASP A 417 6.83 -15.03 -3.67
CA ASP A 417 6.90 -15.54 -2.30
C ASP A 417 8.35 -15.41 -1.79
N LEU A 418 8.60 -14.49 -0.85
CA LEU A 418 9.92 -14.25 -0.26
C LEU A 418 9.93 -14.61 1.21
N GLY A 419 10.68 -15.63 1.58
CA GLY A 419 10.94 -16.01 2.98
C GLY A 419 12.39 -15.77 3.38
N SER A 420 12.63 -15.09 4.48
CA SER A 420 13.96 -14.98 5.10
C SER A 420 13.89 -15.29 6.59
N SER A 421 14.83 -16.10 7.09
CA SER A 421 14.89 -16.49 8.50
C SER A 421 16.33 -16.52 9.02
N ALA A 422 16.59 -15.84 10.13
CA ALA A 422 17.91 -15.80 10.76
C ALA A 422 17.81 -16.10 12.27
N GLU A 423 18.52 -17.12 12.74
CA GLU A 423 18.52 -17.53 14.14
C GLU A 423 19.93 -17.48 14.74
N SER A 424 20.10 -16.88 15.92
CA SER A 424 21.36 -16.84 16.66
C SER A 424 21.18 -17.15 18.14
N THR A 425 21.99 -18.05 18.72
CA THR A 425 21.91 -18.33 20.18
C THR A 425 22.82 -17.49 21.03
N SER A 426 23.84 -16.85 20.46
CA SER A 426 24.76 -16.01 21.24
C SER A 426 25.65 -15.05 20.43
N GLY A 427 25.34 -14.84 19.15
CA GLY A 427 26.09 -13.95 18.26
C GLY A 427 25.75 -12.47 18.46
N GLY A 428 26.48 -11.58 17.80
CA GLY A 428 26.22 -10.14 17.85
C GLY A 428 24.89 -9.75 17.19
N TYR A 429 24.50 -10.45 16.12
CA TYR A 429 23.38 -10.06 15.24
C TYR A 429 22.68 -11.27 14.58
N ALA A 430 21.35 -11.23 14.55
CA ALA A 430 20.51 -12.00 13.64
C ALA A 430 19.78 -11.02 12.71
N PHE A 431 19.93 -11.17 11.40
CA PHE A 431 19.38 -10.29 10.38
C PHE A 431 18.63 -11.09 9.32
N ALA A 432 17.34 -10.82 9.14
CA ALA A 432 16.51 -11.40 8.10
C ALA A 432 15.95 -10.28 7.21
N SER A 433 16.04 -10.43 5.89
CA SER A 433 15.46 -9.47 4.95
C SER A 433 14.79 -10.13 3.75
N ALA A 434 13.54 -9.75 3.48
CA ALA A 434 12.76 -10.13 2.32
C ALA A 434 12.39 -8.87 1.53
N GLN A 435 12.98 -8.67 0.35
CA GLN A 435 12.81 -7.43 -0.43
C GLN A 435 12.32 -7.74 -1.83
N ALA A 436 11.23 -7.09 -2.23
CA ALA A 436 10.79 -7.05 -3.62
C ALA A 436 10.87 -5.61 -4.13
N GLY A 437 11.47 -5.41 -5.31
CA GLY A 437 11.50 -4.13 -5.98
C GLY A 437 10.16 -3.85 -6.65
N THR A 438 10.12 -4.00 -7.98
CA THR A 438 8.93 -3.76 -8.80
C THR A 438 8.23 -5.08 -9.12
N LEU A 439 6.91 -5.11 -8.98
CA LEU A 439 6.05 -6.20 -9.42
C LEU A 439 4.99 -5.61 -10.35
N GLN A 440 4.88 -6.13 -11.56
CA GLN A 440 3.86 -5.70 -12.51
C GLN A 440 3.09 -6.90 -13.04
N GLY A 441 1.77 -6.84 -12.97
CA GLY A 441 0.94 -7.91 -13.50
C GLY A 441 0.98 -7.86 -15.01
N ALA A 442 0.48 -6.76 -15.59
CA ALA A 442 0.60 -6.45 -17.01
C ALA A 442 1.05 -5.00 -17.21
N GLU A 443 2.08 -4.79 -18.04
CA GLU A 443 2.50 -3.49 -18.56
C GLU A 443 2.15 -3.41 -20.05
N LEU A 444 1.27 -2.46 -20.42
CA LEU A 444 0.80 -2.32 -21.79
C LEU A 444 1.17 -0.95 -22.37
N GLY A 445 1.82 -0.98 -23.53
CA GLY A 445 1.97 0.20 -24.38
C GLY A 445 0.69 0.48 -25.18
N VAL A 446 0.85 0.93 -26.43
CA VAL A 446 -0.29 1.18 -27.34
C VAL A 446 -0.99 -0.13 -27.67
N THR A 447 -2.27 -0.26 -27.31
CA THR A 447 -3.07 -1.48 -27.49
C THR A 447 -4.38 -1.18 -28.20
N ASP A 448 -4.59 -1.77 -29.38
CA ASP A 448 -5.83 -1.68 -30.18
C ASP A 448 -6.55 -3.04 -30.20
N ILE A 449 -7.84 -3.07 -29.81
CA ILE A 449 -8.70 -4.27 -29.88
C ILE A 449 -9.95 -3.95 -30.72
N GLY A 450 -10.08 -4.61 -31.88
CA GLY A 450 -11.14 -4.35 -32.85
C GLY A 450 -12.53 -4.90 -32.47
N GLY A 451 -12.60 -5.83 -31.52
CA GLY A 451 -13.81 -6.47 -31.01
C GLY A 451 -13.99 -6.25 -29.51
N VAL A 452 -14.38 -7.30 -28.79
CA VAL A 452 -14.51 -7.28 -27.32
C VAL A 452 -13.14 -7.51 -26.67
N GLY A 453 -12.76 -6.64 -25.73
CA GLY A 453 -11.48 -6.73 -25.02
C GLY A 453 -11.64 -7.20 -23.57
N SER A 454 -10.73 -8.05 -23.12
CA SER A 454 -10.52 -8.36 -21.70
C SER A 454 -9.05 -8.17 -21.39
N VAL A 455 -8.73 -7.14 -20.60
CA VAL A 455 -7.38 -6.82 -20.15
C VAL A 455 -7.34 -7.02 -18.64
N ALA A 456 -6.45 -7.88 -18.17
CA ALA A 456 -6.24 -8.11 -16.75
C ALA A 456 -4.75 -8.11 -16.41
N GLY A 457 -4.40 -7.42 -15.34
CA GLY A 457 -3.10 -7.48 -14.71
C GLY A 457 -3.25 -7.81 -13.22
N GLU A 458 -2.50 -8.79 -12.74
CA GLU A 458 -2.51 -9.21 -11.34
C GLU A 458 -1.09 -9.30 -10.78
N THR A 459 -0.87 -8.70 -9.62
CA THR A 459 0.32 -8.91 -8.79
C THR A 459 -0.06 -9.53 -7.46
N SER A 460 0.76 -10.48 -7.01
CA SER A 460 0.65 -11.07 -5.68
C SER A 460 2.02 -11.13 -5.02
N LEU A 461 2.18 -10.46 -3.88
CA LEU A 461 3.36 -10.58 -3.03
C LEU A 461 2.99 -11.22 -1.70
N THR A 462 3.74 -12.24 -1.31
CA THR A 462 3.86 -12.68 0.09
C THR A 462 5.31 -12.56 0.50
N SER A 463 5.63 -11.69 1.46
CA SER A 463 7.00 -11.54 1.99
C SER A 463 7.03 -11.69 3.52
N GLY A 464 8.06 -12.37 4.00
CA GLY A 464 8.25 -12.66 5.42
C GLY A 464 9.72 -12.61 5.81
N ALA A 465 10.04 -11.82 6.83
CA ALA A 465 11.36 -11.75 7.45
C ALA A 465 11.27 -12.09 8.94
N ALA A 466 11.97 -13.13 9.38
CA ALA A 466 11.98 -13.56 10.78
C ALA A 466 13.41 -13.61 11.33
N SER A 467 13.69 -12.90 12.41
CA SER A 467 14.99 -12.90 13.08
C SER A 467 14.82 -13.21 14.56
N SER A 468 15.65 -14.10 15.08
CA SER A 468 15.69 -14.44 16.50
C SER A 468 17.11 -14.45 17.00
N ASN A 469 17.37 -13.77 18.12
CA ASN A 469 18.65 -13.80 18.81
C ASN A 469 18.45 -14.06 20.31
N VAL A 470 19.44 -14.57 21.02
CA VAL A 470 19.39 -14.66 22.48
C VAL A 470 20.18 -13.52 23.11
N SER A 471 21.43 -13.27 22.69
CA SER A 471 22.29 -12.28 23.37
C SER A 471 22.71 -11.06 22.54
N GLY A 472 22.28 -10.98 21.28
CA GLY A 472 22.56 -9.85 20.39
C GLY A 472 21.31 -9.28 19.72
N GLN A 473 21.51 -8.40 18.75
CA GLN A 473 20.41 -7.74 18.05
C GLN A 473 19.64 -8.71 17.15
N ALA A 474 18.34 -8.48 16.99
CA ALA A 474 17.48 -9.15 16.02
C ALA A 474 16.84 -8.09 15.12
N ILE A 475 17.06 -8.17 13.81
CA ILE A 475 16.57 -7.22 12.82
C ILE A 475 15.85 -7.97 11.71
N SER A 476 14.58 -7.65 11.50
CA SER A 476 13.73 -8.20 10.43
C SER A 476 13.22 -7.08 9.53
N LEU A 477 13.44 -7.23 8.23
CA LEU A 477 13.07 -6.22 7.24
C LEU A 477 12.32 -6.86 6.08
N SER A 478 11.05 -6.55 5.94
CA SER A 478 10.23 -6.93 4.79
C SER A 478 9.85 -5.69 4.01
N GLN A 479 10.24 -5.59 2.74
CA GLN A 479 10.05 -4.39 1.93
C GLN A 479 9.48 -4.70 0.55
N LEU A 480 8.58 -3.82 0.11
CA LEU A 480 8.11 -3.70 -1.27
C LEU A 480 8.40 -2.28 -1.75
N THR A 481 8.97 -2.14 -2.95
CA THR A 481 9.01 -0.82 -3.59
C THR A 481 7.66 -0.55 -4.25
N THR A 482 7.36 -1.23 -5.35
CA THR A 482 6.17 -0.94 -6.17
C THR A 482 5.45 -2.22 -6.56
N ALA A 483 4.13 -2.27 -6.38
CA ALA A 483 3.29 -3.32 -6.96
C ALA A 483 2.15 -2.71 -7.76
N GLU A 484 2.06 -3.07 -9.04
CA GLU A 484 1.05 -2.58 -9.97
C GLU A 484 0.32 -3.75 -10.61
N GLY A 485 -0.99 -3.88 -10.37
CA GLY A 485 -1.77 -4.92 -11.02
C GLY A 485 -1.73 -4.76 -12.53
N LEU A 486 -2.23 -3.64 -13.04
CA LEU A 486 -2.17 -3.25 -14.45
C LEU A 486 -1.52 -1.87 -14.56
N GLN A 487 -0.48 -1.75 -15.37
CA GLN A 487 0.12 -0.48 -15.78
C GLN A 487 -0.11 -0.26 -17.26
N GLN A 488 -0.66 0.91 -17.60
CA GLN A 488 -0.84 1.33 -18.98
C GLN A 488 0.09 2.50 -19.29
N THR A 489 1.11 2.26 -20.11
CA THR A 489 2.11 3.26 -20.52
C THR A 489 1.80 3.91 -21.88
N GLY A 490 0.84 3.37 -22.64
CA GLY A 490 0.35 3.92 -23.93
C GLY A 490 -1.18 3.89 -24.07
N GLU A 491 -1.74 4.27 -25.22
CA GLU A 491 -3.20 4.28 -25.45
C GLU A 491 -3.81 2.87 -25.46
N LEU A 492 -4.97 2.66 -24.85
CA LEU A 492 -5.74 1.41 -24.88
C LEU A 492 -7.10 1.71 -25.52
N ASP A 493 -7.30 1.22 -26.74
CA ASP A 493 -8.45 1.50 -27.59
C ASP A 493 -9.19 0.20 -27.89
N VAL A 494 -10.40 0.05 -27.35
CA VAL A 494 -11.27 -1.12 -27.56
C VAL A 494 -12.52 -0.69 -28.33
N LYS A 495 -12.68 -1.19 -29.57
CA LYS A 495 -13.76 -0.75 -30.47
C LYS A 495 -15.16 -1.21 -30.06
N SER A 496 -15.29 -2.20 -29.18
CA SER A 496 -16.56 -2.69 -28.66
C SER A 496 -16.56 -2.70 -27.13
N ASP A 497 -17.09 -3.75 -26.50
CA ASP A 497 -17.17 -3.85 -25.04
C ASP A 497 -15.80 -4.21 -24.47
N ALA A 498 -15.47 -3.69 -23.29
CA ALA A 498 -14.20 -3.98 -22.65
C ALA A 498 -14.37 -4.30 -21.16
N SER A 499 -13.57 -5.24 -20.68
CA SER A 499 -13.28 -5.41 -19.24
C SER A 499 -11.80 -5.12 -19.02
N VAL A 500 -11.49 -4.15 -18.16
CA VAL A 500 -10.12 -3.76 -17.79
C VAL A 500 -9.99 -3.93 -16.29
N GLN A 501 -9.08 -4.78 -15.85
CA GLN A 501 -8.89 -5.10 -14.44
C GLN A 501 -7.42 -5.02 -14.04
N GLY A 502 -7.13 -4.29 -12.97
CA GLY A 502 -5.84 -4.34 -12.29
C GLY A 502 -6.04 -4.75 -10.82
N LEU A 503 -5.30 -5.75 -10.37
CA LEU A 503 -5.32 -6.24 -9.00
C LEU A 503 -3.89 -6.30 -8.44
N ALA A 504 -3.62 -5.56 -7.36
CA ALA A 504 -2.41 -5.73 -6.56
C ALA A 504 -2.78 -6.31 -5.20
N ASN A 505 -2.15 -7.43 -4.83
CA ASN A 505 -2.38 -8.11 -3.55
C ASN A 505 -1.06 -8.29 -2.81
N VAL A 506 -0.85 -7.53 -1.73
CA VAL A 506 0.43 -7.47 -1.00
C VAL A 506 0.24 -7.95 0.43
N SER A 507 1.00 -8.94 0.85
CA SER A 507 1.11 -9.35 2.25
C SER A 507 2.57 -9.37 2.67
N SER A 508 2.94 -8.56 3.65
CA SER A 508 4.31 -8.41 4.13
C SER A 508 4.36 -8.56 5.65
N SER A 509 5.33 -9.31 6.15
CA SER A 509 5.50 -9.54 7.59
C SER A 509 6.97 -9.46 8.02
N ALA A 510 7.21 -8.83 9.17
CA ALA A 510 8.52 -8.80 9.82
C ALA A 510 8.38 -9.18 11.30
N ASP A 511 9.16 -10.15 11.77
CA ASP A 511 9.16 -10.62 13.17
C ASP A 511 10.58 -10.64 13.73
N ALA A 512 10.87 -9.84 14.75
CA ALA A 512 12.19 -9.75 15.38
C ALA A 512 12.11 -10.02 16.89
N ALA A 513 12.82 -11.03 17.38
CA ALA A 513 12.80 -11.41 18.80
C ALA A 513 14.21 -11.54 19.39
N THR A 514 14.47 -10.94 20.56
CA THR A 514 15.73 -11.19 21.28
C THR A 514 15.65 -11.21 22.81
N THR A 515 16.56 -11.89 23.52
CA THR A 515 16.63 -11.82 24.99
C THR A 515 17.66 -10.82 25.53
N ALA A 516 18.54 -10.28 24.68
CA ALA A 516 19.39 -9.13 25.00
C ALA A 516 19.86 -8.52 23.67
N GLY A 517 19.82 -7.19 23.56
CA GLY A 517 19.99 -6.46 22.31
C GLY A 517 18.67 -5.89 21.78
N THR A 518 18.78 -4.99 20.80
CA THR A 518 17.63 -4.37 20.14
C THR A 518 16.88 -5.37 19.27
N ALA A 519 15.54 -5.33 19.33
CA ALA A 519 14.67 -6.00 18.37
C ALA A 519 14.07 -4.95 17.42
N THR A 520 14.22 -5.12 16.12
CA THR A 520 13.67 -4.18 15.12
C THR A 520 12.97 -4.96 14.01
N ALA A 521 11.67 -4.73 13.84
CA ALA A 521 10.87 -5.33 12.78
C ALA A 521 10.21 -4.25 11.92
N ASN A 522 10.49 -4.25 10.63
CA ASN A 522 9.95 -3.27 9.68
C ASN A 522 9.26 -4.00 8.53
N ALA A 523 7.98 -3.74 8.30
CA ALA A 523 7.21 -4.20 7.14
C ALA A 523 6.74 -2.99 6.34
N LEU A 524 7.44 -2.66 5.25
CA LEU A 524 7.28 -1.39 4.55
C LEU A 524 6.86 -1.59 3.08
N SER A 525 6.07 -0.66 2.55
CA SER A 525 5.73 -0.54 1.13
C SER A 525 5.79 0.92 0.69
N THR A 526 6.15 1.21 -0.57
CA THR A 526 6.07 2.60 -1.10
C THR A 526 4.82 2.82 -1.94
N THR A 527 4.56 2.03 -2.99
CA THR A 527 3.42 2.24 -3.88
C THR A 527 2.71 0.92 -4.21
N ILE A 528 1.39 0.90 -4.02
CA ILE A 528 0.53 -0.24 -4.37
C ILE A 528 -0.63 0.25 -5.22
N ASN A 529 -0.60 -0.04 -6.52
CA ASN A 529 -1.64 0.38 -7.46
C ASN A 529 -2.41 -0.82 -7.99
N GLY A 530 -3.74 -0.75 -7.96
CA GLY A 530 -4.57 -1.75 -8.62
C GLY A 530 -4.45 -1.66 -10.13
N ALA A 531 -5.00 -0.60 -10.71
CA ALA A 531 -4.87 -0.27 -12.13
C ALA A 531 -4.38 1.18 -12.28
N ASP A 532 -3.19 1.36 -12.87
CA ASP A 532 -2.65 2.65 -13.25
C ASP A 532 -2.84 2.90 -14.75
N LEU A 533 -3.80 3.77 -15.08
CA LEU A 533 -4.11 4.24 -16.43
C LEU A 533 -3.67 5.69 -16.64
N ALA A 534 -2.72 6.21 -15.84
CA ALA A 534 -2.35 7.61 -15.87
C ALA A 534 -1.47 7.99 -17.09
N ALA A 535 -0.75 7.04 -17.67
CA ALA A 535 0.20 7.31 -18.76
C ALA A 535 -0.41 7.20 -20.17
N GLY A 536 -1.62 6.66 -20.33
CA GLY A 536 -2.34 6.62 -21.62
C GLY A 536 -3.84 6.84 -21.50
N ASN A 537 -4.50 7.14 -22.62
CA ASN A 537 -5.96 7.22 -22.67
C ASN A 537 -6.55 5.82 -22.78
N LEU A 538 -7.69 5.61 -22.14
CA LEU A 538 -8.54 4.43 -22.33
C LEU A 538 -9.81 4.84 -23.10
N ASP A 539 -9.98 4.35 -24.33
CA ASP A 539 -11.17 4.55 -25.16
C ASP A 539 -11.91 3.21 -25.35
N ILE A 540 -13.19 3.16 -24.96
CA ILE A 540 -14.06 1.98 -25.10
C ILE A 540 -15.28 2.34 -25.93
N GLY A 541 -15.38 1.81 -27.15
CA GLY A 541 -16.48 2.08 -28.09
C GLY A 541 -17.84 1.45 -27.73
N GLY A 542 -17.87 0.53 -26.76
CA GLY A 542 -19.06 -0.17 -26.26
C GLY A 542 -19.31 0.05 -24.76
N ILE A 543 -19.69 -1.02 -24.06
CA ILE A 543 -19.84 -1.03 -22.60
C ILE A 543 -18.47 -1.26 -21.94
N GLY A 544 -18.09 -0.42 -20.99
CA GLY A 544 -16.83 -0.54 -20.24
C GLY A 544 -17.03 -1.07 -18.82
N SER A 545 -16.24 -2.05 -18.40
CA SER A 545 -16.11 -2.46 -16.99
C SER A 545 -14.66 -2.31 -16.56
N ILE A 546 -14.36 -1.29 -15.77
CA ILE A 546 -13.00 -0.91 -15.38
C ILE A 546 -12.87 -1.06 -13.86
N ALA A 547 -11.95 -1.88 -13.41
CA ALA A 547 -11.72 -2.12 -11.99
C ALA A 547 -10.24 -2.06 -11.64
N GLY A 548 -9.90 -1.26 -10.64
CA GLY A 548 -8.58 -1.24 -10.01
C GLY A 548 -8.71 -1.57 -8.53
N GLN A 549 -7.96 -2.57 -8.06
CA GLN A 549 -8.00 -3.01 -6.66
C GLN A 549 -6.59 -3.12 -6.08
N ALA A 550 -6.30 -2.36 -5.03
CA ALA A 550 -5.11 -2.49 -4.21
C ALA A 550 -5.51 -3.10 -2.85
N ASN A 551 -5.10 -4.34 -2.58
CA ASN A 551 -5.32 -5.02 -1.31
C ASN A 551 -3.97 -5.22 -0.62
N PHE A 552 -3.83 -4.76 0.61
CA PHE A 552 -2.55 -4.89 1.32
C PHE A 552 -2.67 -5.19 2.81
N GLY A 553 -1.72 -5.96 3.32
CA GLY A 553 -1.60 -6.33 4.73
C GLY A 553 -0.14 -6.31 5.16
N LEU A 554 0.27 -5.31 5.94
CA LEU A 554 1.63 -5.16 6.44
C LEU A 554 1.65 -5.36 7.96
N SER A 555 2.52 -6.24 8.44
CA SER A 555 2.60 -6.56 9.87
C SER A 555 4.04 -6.58 10.38
N ALA A 556 4.30 -5.92 11.49
CA ALA A 556 5.60 -5.92 12.15
C ALA A 556 5.45 -6.32 13.61
N SER A 557 6.25 -7.27 14.08
CA SER A 557 6.29 -7.70 15.47
C SER A 557 7.72 -7.67 16.00
N SER A 558 7.92 -7.03 17.15
CA SER A 558 9.20 -6.98 17.83
C SER A 558 9.04 -7.36 19.30
N SER A 559 9.96 -8.16 19.83
CA SER A 559 9.96 -8.49 21.25
C SER A 559 11.37 -8.58 21.83
N ASN A 560 11.57 -8.03 23.03
CA ASN A 560 12.80 -8.26 23.77
C ASN A 560 12.73 -8.24 25.31
N VAL A 561 13.90 -8.38 25.95
CA VAL A 561 14.02 -8.38 27.42
C VAL A 561 14.74 -7.16 27.99
N SER A 562 15.82 -6.60 27.40
CA SER A 562 16.65 -5.58 28.09
C SER A 562 16.97 -4.28 27.35
N ASP A 563 16.70 -4.19 26.06
CA ASP A 563 17.07 -3.04 25.21
C ASP A 563 15.81 -2.52 24.47
N PRO A 564 15.89 -1.59 23.50
CA PRO A 564 14.71 -1.18 22.73
C PRO A 564 14.13 -2.27 21.82
N SER A 565 12.79 -2.34 21.76
CA SER A 565 11.99 -3.11 20.80
C SER A 565 11.22 -2.15 19.90
N THR A 566 11.38 -2.25 18.59
CA THR A 566 10.73 -1.37 17.62
C THR A 566 10.03 -2.18 16.54
N ALA A 567 8.75 -1.92 16.30
CA ALA A 567 7.95 -2.47 15.21
C ALA A 567 7.36 -1.33 14.37
N THR A 568 7.50 -1.42 13.04
CA THR A 568 6.98 -0.42 12.10
C THR A 568 6.30 -1.10 10.90
N ALA A 569 5.05 -0.74 10.62
CA ALA A 569 4.28 -1.24 9.48
C ALA A 569 3.62 -0.08 8.71
N ASP A 570 4.17 0.29 7.55
CA ASP A 570 3.78 1.49 6.80
C ASP A 570 3.73 1.23 5.28
N SER A 571 2.83 1.94 4.60
CA SER A 571 2.60 1.96 3.15
C SER A 571 2.42 3.39 2.66
N GLU A 572 3.44 4.00 2.05
CA GLU A 572 3.40 5.43 1.70
C GLU A 572 2.16 5.81 0.86
N SER A 573 1.79 4.99 -0.13
CA SER A 573 0.58 5.20 -0.94
C SER A 573 0.01 3.90 -1.51
N ALA A 574 -1.31 3.78 -1.49
CA ALA A 574 -2.06 2.75 -2.19
C ALA A 574 -3.25 3.35 -2.94
N THR A 575 -3.37 3.06 -4.24
CA THR A 575 -4.48 3.55 -5.07
C THR A 575 -5.17 2.43 -5.83
N GLY A 576 -6.49 2.34 -5.74
CA GLY A 576 -7.27 1.34 -6.46
C GLY A 576 -7.21 1.54 -7.97
N LEU A 577 -7.81 2.63 -8.45
CA LEU A 577 -7.87 2.98 -9.88
C LEU A 577 -7.31 4.38 -10.11
N ILE A 578 -6.33 4.52 -10.99
CA ILE A 578 -5.76 5.81 -11.42
C ILE A 578 -6.12 6.04 -12.88
N GLY A 579 -6.72 7.18 -13.20
CA GLY A 579 -7.00 7.62 -14.56
C GLY A 579 -6.05 8.73 -15.01
N GLN A 580 -5.94 8.92 -16.33
CA GLN A 580 -5.16 10.00 -16.91
C GLN A 580 -5.89 11.36 -16.83
N LYS A 581 -5.10 12.43 -16.74
CA LYS A 581 -5.57 13.81 -16.94
C LYS A 581 -5.73 14.10 -18.42
N THR A 582 -6.84 14.73 -18.81
CA THR A 582 -7.02 15.30 -20.15
C THR A 582 -5.78 16.07 -20.60
N ASP A 583 -5.21 15.68 -21.74
CA ASP A 583 -4.07 16.40 -22.30
C ASP A 583 -4.46 17.85 -22.58
N THR A 584 -3.83 18.76 -21.85
CA THR A 584 -4.00 20.22 -21.99
C THR A 584 -3.48 20.78 -23.33
N SER A 585 -3.00 19.93 -24.25
CA SER A 585 -2.51 20.33 -25.59
C SER A 585 -3.55 21.02 -26.49
N GLY A 586 -4.80 21.15 -26.05
CA GLY A 586 -5.81 22.00 -26.66
C GLY A 586 -6.67 21.31 -27.71
N THR A 587 -6.61 19.98 -27.78
CA THR A 587 -7.62 19.15 -28.44
C THR A 587 -8.73 18.86 -27.43
N PRO A 588 -9.95 19.40 -27.60
CA PRO A 588 -11.01 19.37 -26.59
C PRO A 588 -11.67 18.01 -26.33
N ASP A 589 -11.15 16.90 -26.88
CA ASP A 589 -11.88 15.63 -26.98
C ASP A 589 -11.08 14.42 -26.45
N VAL A 590 -10.08 14.60 -25.58
CA VAL A 590 -9.29 13.47 -25.05
C VAL A 590 -9.45 13.38 -23.54
N PHE A 591 -10.39 12.55 -23.09
CA PHE A 591 -10.51 12.16 -21.70
C PHE A 591 -9.53 11.04 -21.39
N GLY A 592 -9.07 10.96 -20.14
CA GLY A 592 -8.20 9.88 -19.69
C GLY A 592 -8.94 8.54 -19.72
N ILE A 593 -10.22 8.53 -19.37
CA ILE A 593 -11.13 7.39 -19.59
C ILE A 593 -12.34 7.89 -20.39
N ASP A 594 -12.59 7.29 -21.54
CA ASP A 594 -13.72 7.56 -22.43
C ASP A 594 -14.48 6.26 -22.71
N VAL A 595 -15.77 6.21 -22.36
CA VAL A 595 -16.64 5.06 -22.62
C VAL A 595 -17.84 5.51 -23.41
N ALA A 596 -17.99 5.05 -24.65
CA ALA A 596 -19.01 5.52 -25.57
C ALA A 596 -20.45 5.11 -25.19
N SER A 597 -20.63 4.06 -24.36
CA SER A 597 -21.94 3.59 -23.88
C SER A 597 -21.98 3.54 -22.34
N ASP A 598 -22.47 2.45 -21.75
CA ASP A 598 -22.61 2.32 -20.30
C ASP A 598 -21.27 1.93 -19.68
N SER A 599 -21.05 2.32 -18.43
CA SER A 599 -19.80 2.03 -17.73
C SER A 599 -20.02 1.58 -16.29
N GLY A 600 -19.20 0.63 -15.85
CA GLY A 600 -19.02 0.27 -14.45
C GLY A 600 -17.57 0.50 -14.06
N LEU A 601 -17.30 1.52 -13.26
CA LEU A 601 -15.97 1.90 -12.79
C LEU A 601 -15.85 1.64 -11.30
N SER A 602 -14.78 0.96 -10.89
CA SER A 602 -14.52 0.65 -9.49
C SER A 602 -13.05 0.83 -9.17
N GLY A 603 -12.72 1.78 -8.30
CA GLY A 603 -11.42 1.87 -7.66
C GLY A 603 -11.54 1.50 -6.19
N MET A 604 -10.77 0.50 -5.75
CA MET A 604 -10.73 0.10 -4.33
C MET A 604 -9.30 0.04 -3.80
N ALA A 605 -9.03 0.70 -2.68
CA ALA A 605 -7.79 0.54 -1.92
C ALA A 605 -8.13 0.09 -0.50
N ILE A 606 -7.81 -1.16 -0.14
CA ILE A 606 -8.16 -1.76 1.16
C ILE A 606 -6.88 -2.26 1.82
N GLY A 607 -6.51 -1.64 2.94
CA GLY A 607 -5.28 -1.90 3.66
C GLY A 607 -5.48 -2.27 5.13
N SER A 608 -4.58 -3.10 5.65
CA SER A 608 -4.42 -3.32 7.09
C SER A 608 -2.95 -3.25 7.49
N LEU A 609 -2.65 -2.44 8.49
CA LEU A 609 -1.31 -2.16 9.00
C LEU A 609 -1.27 -2.47 10.50
N SER A 610 -0.29 -3.27 10.93
CA SER A 610 -0.21 -3.70 12.32
C SER A 610 1.22 -3.71 12.83
N ALA A 611 1.47 -3.05 13.96
CA ALA A 611 2.76 -3.03 14.62
C ALA A 611 2.64 -3.43 16.09
N ASP A 612 3.37 -4.46 16.51
CA ASP A 612 3.41 -4.94 17.89
C ASP A 612 4.84 -4.87 18.43
N ALA A 613 5.07 -4.13 19.51
CA ALA A 613 6.37 -4.04 20.19
C ALA A 613 6.24 -4.39 21.67
N SER A 614 7.14 -5.23 22.17
CA SER A 614 7.16 -5.60 23.60
C SER A 614 8.57 -5.66 24.17
N SER A 615 8.76 -5.15 25.39
CA SER A 615 10.04 -5.20 26.09
C SER A 615 9.89 -5.57 27.57
N THR A 616 10.75 -6.43 28.11
CA THR A 616 10.72 -6.69 29.56
C THR A 616 11.36 -5.56 30.36
N ALA A 617 12.39 -4.87 29.86
CA ALA A 617 13.16 -3.89 30.63
C ALA A 617 13.73 -2.71 29.83
N GLY A 618 13.41 -2.57 28.53
CA GLY A 618 13.76 -1.41 27.71
C GLY A 618 12.52 -0.72 27.12
N VAL A 619 12.75 0.16 26.15
CA VAL A 619 11.71 0.89 25.43
C VAL A 619 10.97 -0.04 24.46
N ALA A 620 9.65 0.10 24.34
CA ALA A 620 8.85 -0.54 23.30
C ALA A 620 8.20 0.53 22.41
N THR A 621 8.39 0.46 21.09
CA THR A 621 7.83 1.41 20.13
C THR A 621 7.14 0.68 18.99
N ALA A 622 5.84 0.90 18.82
CA ALA A 622 5.04 0.38 17.72
C ALA A 622 4.47 1.54 16.90
N ILE A 623 4.67 1.51 15.58
CA ILE A 623 4.19 2.53 14.63
C ILE A 623 3.50 1.82 13.47
N ALA A 624 2.25 2.16 13.19
CA ALA A 624 1.51 1.64 12.05
C ALA A 624 0.79 2.76 11.29
N GLY A 625 1.02 2.85 9.99
CA GLY A 625 0.28 3.73 9.08
C GLY A 625 0.61 5.21 9.22
N GLN A 626 1.86 5.57 9.52
CA GLN A 626 2.23 6.97 9.68
C GLN A 626 2.38 7.69 8.33
N GLY A 627 1.50 8.64 8.04
CA GLY A 627 1.53 9.43 6.80
C GLY A 627 1.04 8.67 5.56
N ASP A 628 0.44 7.50 5.77
CA ASP A 628 0.01 6.61 4.69
C ASP A 628 -1.22 7.14 3.96
N LYS A 629 -1.26 6.92 2.65
CA LYS A 629 -2.39 7.31 1.79
C LYS A 629 -3.12 6.10 1.22
N ALA A 630 -4.45 6.07 1.31
CA ALA A 630 -5.30 5.11 0.63
C ALA A 630 -6.33 5.84 -0.24
N ILE A 631 -6.29 5.62 -1.56
CA ILE A 631 -7.17 6.28 -2.52
C ILE A 631 -7.98 5.23 -3.27
N GLY A 632 -9.32 5.32 -3.22
CA GLY A 632 -10.18 4.39 -3.93
C GLY A 632 -10.03 4.57 -5.44
N ALA A 633 -10.45 5.74 -5.94
CA ALA A 633 -10.31 6.12 -7.33
C ALA A 633 -9.75 7.55 -7.48
N GLN A 634 -8.72 7.69 -8.31
CA GLN A 634 -8.16 8.96 -8.76
C GLN A 634 -8.52 9.18 -10.23
N LEU A 635 -9.53 10.00 -10.50
CA LEU A 635 -10.09 10.21 -11.84
C LEU A 635 -10.04 11.70 -12.22
N PRO A 636 -8.91 12.17 -12.78
CA PRO A 636 -8.80 13.56 -13.22
C PRO A 636 -9.70 13.88 -14.41
N SER A 637 -10.02 12.90 -15.26
CA SER A 637 -11.00 13.05 -16.35
C SER A 637 -11.68 11.72 -16.73
N LEU A 638 -13.01 11.75 -16.88
CA LEU A 638 -13.88 10.63 -17.24
C LEU A 638 -15.03 11.13 -18.14
N ASN A 639 -15.28 10.44 -19.24
CA ASN A 639 -16.44 10.65 -20.11
C ASN A 639 -17.21 9.34 -20.31
N VAL A 640 -18.54 9.38 -20.16
CA VAL A 640 -19.43 8.23 -20.33
C VAL A 640 -20.64 8.62 -21.17
N GLY A 641 -20.77 8.01 -22.35
CA GLY A 641 -21.87 8.28 -23.29
C GLY A 641 -23.24 7.69 -22.90
N GLY A 642 -23.28 6.80 -21.90
CA GLY A 642 -24.47 6.11 -21.40
C GLY A 642 -24.68 6.27 -19.89
N ILE A 643 -25.10 5.19 -19.24
CA ILE A 643 -25.27 5.12 -17.77
C ILE A 643 -23.93 4.82 -17.11
N SER A 644 -23.62 5.47 -15.99
CA SER A 644 -22.39 5.24 -15.22
C SER A 644 -22.67 4.76 -13.80
N ASP A 645 -22.09 3.62 -13.41
CA ASP A 645 -21.94 3.20 -12.03
C ASP A 645 -20.47 3.40 -11.62
N LEU A 646 -20.16 4.47 -10.87
CA LEU A 646 -18.81 4.76 -10.38
C LEU A 646 -18.72 4.50 -8.87
N THR A 647 -17.75 3.67 -8.47
CA THR A 647 -17.38 3.46 -7.06
C THR A 647 -15.91 3.80 -6.84
N GLY A 648 -15.64 4.71 -5.91
CA GLY A 648 -14.32 4.93 -5.33
C GLY A 648 -14.36 4.59 -3.85
N ALA A 649 -13.70 3.51 -3.42
CA ALA A 649 -13.71 3.05 -2.04
C ALA A 649 -12.29 2.92 -1.50
N ALA A 650 -12.00 3.59 -0.40
CA ALA A 650 -10.75 3.44 0.34
C ALA A 650 -11.05 2.99 1.76
N GLN A 651 -10.25 2.05 2.26
CA GLN A 651 -10.25 1.62 3.64
C GLN A 651 -8.81 1.43 4.11
N LEU A 652 -8.47 1.96 5.29
CA LEU A 652 -7.18 1.72 5.92
C LEU A 652 -7.34 1.47 7.44
N ASP A 653 -7.02 0.25 7.86
CA ASP A 653 -7.05 -0.15 9.26
C ASP A 653 -5.61 -0.14 9.83
N SER A 654 -5.32 0.71 10.80
CA SER A 654 -3.99 0.81 11.44
C SER A 654 -4.07 0.44 12.93
N SER A 655 -3.21 -0.47 13.37
CA SER A 655 -3.12 -0.90 14.77
C SER A 655 -1.69 -0.87 15.29
N ALA A 656 -1.48 -0.30 16.48
CA ALA A 656 -0.17 -0.24 17.12
C ALA A 656 -0.26 -0.64 18.60
N THR A 657 0.48 -1.66 19.02
CA THR A 657 0.55 -2.11 20.41
C THR A 657 1.98 -2.02 20.93
N ALA A 658 2.22 -1.25 22.00
CA ALA A 658 3.50 -1.17 22.68
C ALA A 658 3.37 -1.56 24.15
N SER A 659 4.23 -2.46 24.64
CA SER A 659 4.18 -2.88 26.04
C SER A 659 5.56 -3.01 26.68
N ASN A 660 5.71 -2.57 27.93
CA ASN A 660 6.87 -2.90 28.74
C ASN A 660 6.57 -3.28 30.20
N VAL A 661 7.42 -4.16 30.75
CA VAL A 661 7.27 -4.74 32.12
C VAL A 661 8.36 -4.31 33.11
N GLY A 662 9.22 -3.38 32.68
CA GLY A 662 10.06 -2.53 33.50
C GLY A 662 11.52 -2.92 33.80
N GLY A 663 12.34 -1.87 33.92
CA GLY A 663 13.79 -1.82 34.13
C GLY A 663 14.16 -0.53 34.89
N VAL A 664 15.40 -0.38 35.36
CA VAL A 664 15.79 0.77 36.22
C VAL A 664 16.13 2.06 35.45
N ASP A 665 16.20 2.01 34.11
CA ASP A 665 16.62 3.11 33.23
C ASP A 665 15.77 3.10 31.92
N GLU A 666 15.20 4.24 31.52
CA GLU A 666 14.52 4.53 30.22
C GLU A 666 13.60 3.42 29.66
N THR A 667 12.40 3.27 30.25
CA THR A 667 11.43 2.22 29.91
C THR A 667 10.09 2.78 29.47
N ASP A 668 10.05 3.40 28.31
CA ASP A 668 8.79 3.95 27.77
C ASP A 668 8.10 2.93 26.86
N ALA A 669 6.78 3.02 26.75
CA ALA A 669 5.97 2.30 25.77
C ALA A 669 5.28 3.33 24.88
N THR A 670 5.51 3.28 23.57
CA THR A 670 4.94 4.23 22.61
C THR A 670 4.24 3.49 21.48
N ALA A 671 2.93 3.69 21.34
CA ALA A 671 2.12 3.16 20.25
C ALA A 671 1.56 4.32 19.41
N LYS A 672 1.70 4.26 18.09
CA LYS A 672 1.17 5.25 17.15
C LYS A 672 0.47 4.55 15.98
N ALA A 673 -0.82 4.79 15.80
CA ALA A 673 -1.61 4.28 14.69
C ALA A 673 -2.15 5.43 13.85
N GLY A 674 -1.92 5.43 12.53
CA GLY A 674 -2.55 6.34 11.58
C GLY A 674 -2.18 7.83 11.68
N LEU A 675 -1.05 8.17 12.31
CA LEU A 675 -0.67 9.58 12.46
C LEU A 675 -0.46 10.26 11.09
N GLY A 676 -1.30 11.25 10.77
CA GLY A 676 -1.29 11.96 9.48
C GLY A 676 -1.71 11.10 8.28
N GLN A 677 -2.44 10.02 8.53
CA GLN A 677 -2.99 9.15 7.49
C GLN A 677 -4.07 9.89 6.68
N ASP A 678 -4.16 9.63 5.37
CA ASP A 678 -5.21 10.17 4.51
C ASP A 678 -5.92 9.06 3.72
N VAL A 679 -7.22 8.92 3.94
CA VAL A 679 -8.09 7.94 3.27
C VAL A 679 -9.12 8.67 2.41
N THR A 680 -9.02 8.55 1.08
CA THR A 680 -9.90 9.25 0.15
C THR A 680 -10.65 8.28 -0.77
N GLY A 681 -11.98 8.33 -0.79
CA GLY A 681 -12.79 7.49 -1.68
C GLY A 681 -12.62 7.84 -3.16
N LEU A 682 -12.89 9.10 -3.53
CA LEU A 682 -12.82 9.61 -4.90
C LEU A 682 -12.12 10.98 -4.96
N THR A 683 -11.15 11.13 -5.86
CA THR A 683 -10.40 12.38 -6.08
C THR A 683 -10.03 12.59 -7.55
N THR A 684 -9.66 13.81 -7.94
CA THR A 684 -9.02 14.08 -9.24
C THR A 684 -7.50 13.88 -9.20
N GLY A 685 -6.88 13.87 -8.02
CA GLY A 685 -5.42 13.82 -7.85
C GLY A 685 -4.65 15.04 -8.38
N LEU A 686 -5.34 16.14 -8.70
CA LEU A 686 -4.71 17.40 -9.11
C LEU A 686 -4.23 18.18 -7.89
N ASP A 687 -3.10 17.75 -7.32
CA ASP A 687 -2.20 18.42 -6.34
C ASP A 687 -2.84 19.43 -5.35
N GLU A 688 -2.70 19.13 -4.06
CA GLU A 688 -3.11 19.83 -2.82
C GLU A 688 -2.70 21.32 -2.70
N THR A 689 -2.11 21.94 -3.74
CA THR A 689 -1.64 23.34 -3.72
C THR A 689 -2.70 24.39 -4.06
N VAL A 690 -3.97 24.01 -4.24
CA VAL A 690 -5.07 24.96 -4.08
C VAL A 690 -5.23 25.24 -2.59
N ASN A 691 -4.38 26.14 -2.08
CA ASN A 691 -4.34 26.58 -0.69
C ASN A 691 -5.75 27.00 -0.21
N LEU A 692 -6.41 26.09 0.52
CA LEU A 692 -7.75 26.23 1.10
C LEU A 692 -7.80 27.23 2.28
N ALA A 693 -6.67 27.82 2.68
CA ALA A 693 -6.57 28.68 3.86
C ALA A 693 -7.21 30.10 3.73
N THR A 694 -8.01 30.36 2.70
CA THR A 694 -8.91 31.52 2.72
C THR A 694 -10.23 31.13 2.08
N PRO A 695 -11.31 30.90 2.86
CA PRO A 695 -12.64 30.98 2.27
C PRO A 695 -12.73 32.35 1.58
N PRO A 696 -13.29 32.45 0.36
CA PRO A 696 -13.58 33.75 -0.25
C PRO A 696 -14.68 34.44 0.58
N VAL A 697 -14.32 34.96 1.75
CA VAL A 697 -15.16 35.83 2.55
C VAL A 697 -15.30 37.14 1.78
N ASN A 698 -16.56 37.39 1.40
CA ASN A 698 -17.13 38.60 0.80
C ASN A 698 -17.37 38.52 -0.72
N SER A 699 -18.58 38.04 -1.04
CA SER A 699 -19.34 38.21 -2.28
C SER A 699 -18.89 37.37 -3.48
N ILE A 700 -19.37 36.13 -3.53
CA ILE A 700 -19.88 35.59 -4.80
C ILE A 700 -21.16 36.37 -5.10
N GLY A 701 -21.00 37.58 -5.65
CA GLY A 701 -22.13 38.28 -6.23
C GLY A 701 -22.58 37.49 -7.45
N VAL A 702 -23.73 36.83 -7.33
CA VAL A 702 -24.40 36.10 -8.42
C VAL A 702 -24.58 36.99 -9.64
N THR A 703 -23.59 36.90 -10.53
CA THR A 703 -23.74 37.20 -11.94
C THR A 703 -23.11 36.05 -12.72
N GLY A 704 -23.64 34.84 -12.47
CA GLY A 704 -23.40 33.62 -13.26
C GLY A 704 -22.14 32.85 -12.88
N THR A 705 -22.27 31.81 -12.06
CA THR A 705 -21.36 30.67 -12.13
C THR A 705 -21.41 30.15 -13.58
N ASP A 706 -20.27 30.26 -14.26
CA ASP A 706 -20.18 29.95 -15.69
C ASP A 706 -20.04 28.44 -15.90
N PHE A 707 -21.14 27.70 -15.75
CA PHE A 707 -21.25 26.30 -16.18
C PHE A 707 -21.09 26.13 -17.71
N SER A 708 -20.85 27.22 -18.47
CA SER A 708 -20.87 27.20 -19.94
C SER A 708 -19.49 27.08 -20.61
N SER A 709 -18.40 26.89 -19.85
CA SER A 709 -17.05 26.78 -20.47
C SER A 709 -15.96 25.95 -19.75
N ALA A 710 -16.20 25.32 -18.60
CA ALA A 710 -15.22 24.43 -17.96
C ALA A 710 -15.44 22.98 -18.41
N ALA A 711 -14.36 22.27 -18.78
CA ALA A 711 -14.43 20.82 -18.95
C ALA A 711 -14.60 20.20 -17.55
N PHE A 712 -15.75 19.58 -17.32
CA PHE A 712 -16.01 18.82 -16.10
C PHE A 712 -15.01 17.65 -16.02
N ASN A 713 -14.60 17.29 -14.81
CA ASN A 713 -13.74 16.13 -14.61
C ASN A 713 -14.51 14.83 -14.91
N ILE A 714 -15.80 14.81 -14.62
CA ILE A 714 -16.68 13.67 -14.92
C ILE A 714 -17.84 14.18 -15.77
N ASP A 715 -17.98 13.68 -16.99
CA ASP A 715 -19.11 13.96 -17.89
C ASP A 715 -19.87 12.65 -18.17
N ILE A 716 -21.15 12.61 -17.82
CA ILE A 716 -22.02 11.43 -18.00
C ILE A 716 -23.27 11.85 -18.76
N ALA A 717 -23.45 11.31 -19.97
CA ALA A 717 -24.53 11.75 -20.86
C ALA A 717 -25.95 11.31 -20.43
N SER A 718 -26.08 10.26 -19.60
CA SER A 718 -27.35 9.75 -19.09
C SER A 718 -27.41 9.71 -17.56
N ASP A 719 -27.89 8.61 -16.97
CA ASP A 719 -28.08 8.50 -15.52
C ASP A 719 -26.76 8.10 -14.85
N SER A 720 -26.57 8.51 -13.60
CA SER A 720 -25.37 8.17 -12.83
C SER A 720 -25.70 7.67 -11.43
N ASN A 721 -24.89 6.71 -10.97
CA ASN A 721 -24.82 6.30 -9.58
C ASN A 721 -23.36 6.42 -9.14
N LEU A 722 -23.06 7.45 -8.34
CA LEU A 722 -21.74 7.72 -7.81
C LEU A 722 -21.69 7.31 -6.34
N THR A 723 -20.72 6.47 -5.98
CA THR A 723 -20.44 6.10 -4.60
C THR A 723 -18.98 6.39 -4.29
N ALA A 724 -18.73 7.24 -3.31
CA ALA A 724 -17.39 7.54 -2.82
C ALA A 724 -17.34 7.24 -1.32
N GLN A 725 -16.42 6.36 -0.91
CA GLN A 725 -16.35 5.84 0.45
C GLN A 725 -14.92 5.92 0.96
N GLY A 726 -14.72 6.58 2.09
CA GLY A 726 -13.50 6.53 2.89
C GLY A 726 -13.80 5.90 4.25
N PHE A 727 -12.98 4.93 4.66
CA PHE A 727 -13.05 4.28 5.96
C PHE A 727 -11.67 4.23 6.62
N SER A 728 -11.53 4.72 7.84
CA SER A 728 -10.31 4.55 8.64
C SER A 728 -10.63 3.95 9.99
N ASN A 729 -9.81 3.02 10.46
CA ASN A 729 -9.90 2.47 11.80
C ASN A 729 -8.51 2.47 12.45
N LEU A 730 -8.35 3.26 13.51
CA LEU A 730 -7.10 3.50 14.20
C LEU A 730 -7.20 2.97 15.65
N ASP A 731 -6.28 2.08 16.03
CA ASP A 731 -6.19 1.53 17.38
C ASP A 731 -4.74 1.64 17.89
N ALA A 732 -4.52 2.39 18.98
CA ALA A 732 -3.23 2.50 19.63
C ALA A 732 -3.31 2.09 21.10
N SER A 733 -2.48 1.13 21.53
CA SER A 733 -2.41 0.69 22.92
C SER A 733 -0.99 0.69 23.46
N ALA A 734 -0.75 1.41 24.56
CA ALA A 734 0.54 1.50 25.23
C ALA A 734 0.43 1.12 26.71
N SER A 735 1.30 0.22 27.19
CA SER A 735 1.36 -0.16 28.61
C SER A 735 2.78 -0.17 29.14
N SER A 736 3.03 0.47 30.29
CA SER A 736 4.33 0.55 30.94
C SER A 736 4.21 0.29 32.44
N THR A 737 5.22 -0.36 33.04
CA THR A 737 5.24 -0.57 34.50
C THR A 737 6.30 0.25 35.22
N SER A 738 7.31 0.77 34.52
CA SER A 738 8.38 1.56 35.12
C SER A 738 8.67 2.93 34.47
N GLY A 739 8.06 3.25 33.33
CA GLY A 739 8.22 4.54 32.64
C GLY A 739 6.91 5.05 32.04
N ASP A 740 7.00 5.89 31.03
CA ASP A 740 5.81 6.51 30.43
C ASP A 740 5.14 5.55 29.45
N ALA A 741 3.82 5.65 29.32
CA ALA A 741 3.03 4.99 28.29
C ALA A 741 2.38 6.07 27.43
N THR A 742 2.57 6.02 26.11
CA THR A 742 1.99 6.98 25.16
C THR A 742 1.31 6.24 24.03
N ALA A 743 0.00 6.42 23.87
CA ALA A 743 -0.78 5.89 22.76
C ALA A 743 -1.38 7.04 21.94
N ALA A 744 -1.20 7.01 20.63
CA ALA A 744 -1.74 8.01 19.70
C ALA A 744 -2.46 7.33 18.52
N ALA A 745 -3.76 7.55 18.37
CA ALA A 745 -4.56 7.07 17.25
C ALA A 745 -4.99 8.26 16.37
N GLY A 746 -4.28 8.49 15.28
CA GLY A 746 -4.50 9.64 14.39
C GLY A 746 -4.02 10.99 14.94
N TYR A 747 -3.85 11.11 16.27
CA TYR A 747 -3.59 12.37 16.96
C TYR A 747 -2.18 12.96 16.79
N GLY A 748 -2.12 14.21 16.34
CA GLY A 748 -0.90 14.97 16.08
C GLY A 748 -0.32 15.76 17.25
N TYR A 749 0.29 15.13 18.27
CA TYR A 749 0.95 15.82 19.41
C TYR A 749 2.00 16.90 19.04
N THR A 750 2.46 16.98 17.78
CA THR A 750 3.56 17.85 17.34
C THR A 750 3.36 18.44 15.93
N ASN A 751 2.44 19.39 15.73
CA ASN A 751 2.16 20.04 14.43
C ASN A 751 1.95 19.06 13.24
N ALA A 752 1.75 17.78 13.52
CA ALA A 752 1.39 16.80 12.53
C ALA A 752 -0.11 16.93 12.35
N ALA A 753 -0.60 16.86 11.12
CA ALA A 753 -2.03 16.82 10.87
C ALA A 753 -2.61 15.53 11.47
N ASP A 754 -3.85 15.60 11.93
CA ASP A 754 -4.60 14.42 12.32
C ASP A 754 -4.89 13.53 11.11
N ALA A 755 -5.40 12.33 11.39
CA ALA A 755 -5.83 11.45 10.31
C ALA A 755 -7.04 12.05 9.59
N SER A 756 -7.08 11.99 8.27
CA SER A 756 -8.22 12.48 7.48
C SER A 756 -8.90 11.34 6.71
N VAL A 757 -10.23 11.36 6.71
CA VAL A 757 -11.07 10.49 5.90
C VAL A 757 -11.97 11.33 5.04
N THR A 758 -11.82 11.24 3.72
CA THR A 758 -12.61 12.00 2.75
C THR A 758 -13.41 11.08 1.83
N GLY A 759 -14.71 11.33 1.67
CA GLY A 759 -15.52 10.64 0.68
C GLY A 759 -15.15 11.13 -0.73
N ILE A 760 -15.51 12.38 -1.05
CA ILE A 760 -15.16 13.08 -2.28
C ILE A 760 -14.23 14.24 -1.96
N ALA A 761 -13.02 14.23 -2.53
CA ALA A 761 -12.04 15.29 -2.36
C ALA A 761 -12.35 16.54 -3.19
N SER A 762 -11.63 17.63 -2.88
CA SER A 762 -11.85 18.94 -3.49
C SER A 762 -11.51 19.01 -4.97
N GLY A 763 -12.13 19.99 -5.65
CA GLY A 763 -11.87 20.26 -7.07
C GLY A 763 -12.55 19.26 -8.02
N MET A 764 -13.50 18.47 -7.52
CA MET A 764 -14.33 17.60 -8.34
C MET A 764 -15.41 18.40 -9.06
N SER A 765 -15.57 18.16 -10.36
CA SER A 765 -16.61 18.76 -11.19
C SER A 765 -17.32 17.67 -11.98
N ILE A 766 -18.64 17.55 -11.80
CA ILE A 766 -19.48 16.49 -12.38
C ILE A 766 -20.63 17.07 -13.23
N ASP A 767 -20.77 16.64 -14.48
CA ASP A 767 -21.93 16.89 -15.35
C ASP A 767 -22.71 15.60 -15.60
N VAL A 768 -24.03 15.64 -15.42
CA VAL A 768 -24.93 14.49 -15.61
C VAL A 768 -26.12 14.89 -16.47
N GLY A 769 -26.24 14.27 -17.63
CA GLY A 769 -27.32 14.50 -18.59
C GLY A 769 -28.68 13.92 -18.16
N GLY A 770 -28.71 12.96 -17.24
CA GLY A 770 -29.91 12.26 -16.75
C GLY A 770 -30.20 12.50 -15.27
N VAL A 771 -30.67 11.44 -14.59
CA VAL A 771 -30.86 11.41 -13.12
C VAL A 771 -29.55 11.05 -12.44
N SER A 772 -29.20 11.75 -11.37
CA SER A 772 -28.00 11.47 -10.58
C SER A 772 -28.35 10.97 -9.18
N ASN A 773 -27.70 9.89 -8.75
CA ASN A 773 -27.65 9.47 -7.35
C ASN A 773 -26.19 9.54 -6.88
N LEU A 774 -25.88 10.45 -5.97
CA LEU A 774 -24.54 10.63 -5.41
C LEU A 774 -24.55 10.31 -3.92
N MET A 775 -23.68 9.39 -3.51
CA MET A 775 -23.45 9.05 -2.12
C MET A 775 -21.97 9.23 -1.79
N ALA A 776 -21.68 10.10 -0.83
CA ALA A 776 -20.35 10.26 -0.27
C ALA A 776 -20.37 9.85 1.21
N GLN A 777 -19.43 9.01 1.61
CA GLN A 777 -19.34 8.47 2.97
C GLN A 777 -17.90 8.59 3.44
N ALA A 778 -17.69 9.25 4.57
CA ALA A 778 -16.41 9.31 5.28
C ALA A 778 -16.66 8.81 6.71
N GLN A 779 -16.05 7.70 7.09
CA GLN A 779 -16.24 7.14 8.43
C GLN A 779 -14.92 6.73 9.06
N GLY A 780 -14.82 7.03 10.34
CA GLY A 780 -13.59 6.95 11.08
C GLY A 780 -13.78 6.36 12.46
N THR A 781 -12.87 5.48 12.88
CA THR A 781 -12.69 5.14 14.29
C THR A 781 -11.29 5.45 14.77
N ALA A 782 -11.17 6.07 15.96
CA ALA A 782 -9.87 6.40 16.57
C ALA A 782 -9.89 6.10 18.08
N ASP A 783 -9.31 4.96 18.45
CA ASP A 783 -9.24 4.50 19.83
C ASP A 783 -7.78 4.48 20.32
N SER A 784 -7.53 5.12 21.46
CA SER A 784 -6.22 5.10 22.10
C SER A 784 -6.34 4.70 23.57
N SER A 785 -5.39 3.90 24.05
CA SER A 785 -5.31 3.51 25.47
C SER A 785 -3.87 3.51 25.98
N ALA A 786 -3.60 4.23 27.06
CA ALA A 786 -2.31 4.29 27.72
C ALA A 786 -2.43 3.94 29.20
N SER A 787 -1.59 3.03 29.69
CA SER A 787 -1.57 2.63 31.11
C SER A 787 -0.16 2.60 31.67
N SER A 788 0.09 3.30 32.79
CA SER A 788 1.37 3.29 33.48
C SER A 788 1.27 3.05 34.99
N VAL A 789 2.21 2.28 35.56
CA VAL A 789 2.29 2.09 37.02
C VAL A 789 3.12 3.19 37.69
N THR A 790 4.27 3.57 37.13
CA THR A 790 5.16 4.54 37.78
C THR A 790 5.41 5.83 37.02
N GLY A 791 5.21 5.85 35.70
CA GLY A 791 5.34 7.03 34.84
C GLY A 791 3.99 7.62 34.45
N GLY A 792 4.02 8.56 33.52
CA GLY A 792 2.83 9.14 32.90
C GLY A 792 2.12 8.15 31.97
N ALA A 793 0.82 8.32 31.82
CA ALA A 793 0.02 7.61 30.83
C ALA A 793 -0.70 8.64 29.96
N GLY A 794 -0.26 8.81 28.71
CA GLY A 794 -0.84 9.76 27.77
C GLY A 794 -1.51 9.06 26.60
N SER A 795 -2.80 9.32 26.41
CA SER A 795 -3.61 8.82 25.31
C SER A 795 -4.14 9.98 24.49
N GLY A 796 -4.14 9.85 23.17
CA GLY A 796 -4.61 10.88 22.24
C GLY A 796 -5.25 10.25 21.01
N SER A 797 -6.44 10.71 20.65
CA SER A 797 -7.17 10.26 19.47
C SER A 797 -7.60 11.46 18.62
N GLY A 798 -7.27 11.47 17.33
CA GLY A 798 -7.48 12.63 16.45
C GLY A 798 -7.93 12.19 15.07
N MET A 799 -9.01 12.77 14.54
CA MET A 799 -9.48 12.45 13.18
C MET A 799 -10.46 13.46 12.59
N ASP A 800 -10.24 13.78 11.32
CA ASP A 800 -11.14 14.57 10.47
C ASP A 800 -11.92 13.64 9.51
N ALA A 801 -13.24 13.72 9.49
CA ALA A 801 -14.09 13.05 8.51
C ALA A 801 -14.85 14.06 7.65
N MET A 802 -14.56 14.10 6.35
CA MET A 802 -15.23 14.96 5.38
C MET A 802 -15.98 14.14 4.33
N GLY A 803 -17.30 14.22 4.30
CA GLY A 803 -18.06 13.51 3.28
C GLY A 803 -17.79 14.04 1.87
N ILE A 804 -17.96 15.35 1.67
CA ILE A 804 -17.66 16.04 0.40
C ILE A 804 -16.87 17.33 0.69
N ALA A 805 -15.73 17.47 0.03
CA ALA A 805 -14.95 18.70 -0.05
C ALA A 805 -15.15 19.33 -1.44
N ASP A 806 -15.61 20.58 -1.52
CA ASP A 806 -15.72 21.39 -2.74
C ASP A 806 -16.14 20.63 -4.02
N LEU A 807 -17.44 20.39 -4.17
CA LEU A 807 -18.01 19.73 -5.35
C LEU A 807 -18.76 20.72 -6.24
N GLN A 808 -18.44 20.75 -7.53
CA GLN A 808 -19.28 21.38 -8.55
C GLN A 808 -20.09 20.32 -9.28
N MET A 809 -21.40 20.53 -9.41
CA MET A 809 -22.29 19.56 -10.04
C MET A 809 -23.35 20.23 -10.91
N ASN A 810 -23.51 19.73 -12.12
CA ASN A 810 -24.57 20.11 -13.05
C ASN A 810 -25.39 18.87 -13.42
N VAL A 811 -26.71 18.92 -13.21
CA VAL A 811 -27.62 17.78 -13.47
C VAL A 811 -28.80 18.26 -14.29
N SER A 812 -29.03 17.64 -15.44
CA SER A 812 -30.10 18.06 -16.35
C SER A 812 -31.51 17.64 -15.90
N SER A 813 -31.61 16.58 -15.08
CA SER A 813 -32.88 16.07 -14.52
C SER A 813 -32.89 16.12 -12.98
N ASP A 814 -33.32 15.04 -12.32
CA ASP A 814 -33.46 14.97 -10.86
C ASP A 814 -32.11 14.55 -10.25
N SER A 815 -31.82 14.98 -9.03
CA SER A 815 -30.60 14.58 -8.31
C SER A 815 -30.91 14.28 -6.85
N ASP A 816 -30.47 13.11 -6.40
CA ASP A 816 -30.41 12.75 -4.98
C ASP A 816 -28.93 12.76 -4.56
N LEU A 817 -28.56 13.70 -3.70
CA LEU A 817 -27.22 13.79 -3.13
C LEU A 817 -27.28 13.53 -1.63
N SER A 818 -26.47 12.58 -1.18
CA SER A 818 -26.31 12.26 0.23
C SER A 818 -24.84 12.26 0.62
N SER A 819 -24.54 12.93 1.74
CA SER A 819 -23.22 12.90 2.35
C SER A 819 -23.32 12.47 3.81
N THR A 820 -22.45 11.57 4.24
CA THR A 820 -22.36 11.12 5.64
C THR A 820 -20.91 11.17 6.08
N SER A 821 -20.61 12.01 7.06
CA SER A 821 -19.36 11.96 7.83
C SER A 821 -19.64 11.45 9.24
N ALA A 822 -18.81 10.55 9.74
CA ALA A 822 -18.90 10.11 11.13
C ALA A 822 -17.53 9.78 11.72
N VAL A 823 -17.25 10.28 12.93
CA VAL A 823 -16.10 9.91 13.73
C VAL A 823 -16.58 9.30 15.04
N ILE A 824 -16.01 8.16 15.41
CA ILE A 824 -16.27 7.49 16.70
C ILE A 824 -14.94 7.15 17.34
N GLY A 825 -14.70 7.53 18.58
CA GLY A 825 -13.41 7.22 19.19
C GLY A 825 -13.34 7.43 20.68
N SER A 826 -12.22 7.01 21.25
CA SER A 826 -11.95 7.13 22.67
C SER A 826 -10.47 7.35 22.96
N ALA A 827 -10.17 8.00 24.08
CA ALA A 827 -8.83 8.11 24.64
C ALA A 827 -8.87 7.76 26.13
N ASP A 828 -8.11 6.75 26.53
CA ASP A 828 -8.07 6.24 27.91
C ASP A 828 -6.66 6.35 28.51
N GLY A 829 -6.45 7.29 29.44
CA GLY A 829 -5.17 7.46 30.16
C GLY A 829 -5.27 6.99 31.61
N GLU A 830 -4.52 5.96 32.01
CA GLU A 830 -4.53 5.44 33.38
C GLU A 830 -3.13 5.43 34.01
N SER A 831 -2.92 6.13 35.13
CA SER A 831 -1.65 6.08 35.88
C SER A 831 -1.82 5.75 37.36
N THR A 832 -0.93 4.91 37.90
CA THR A 832 -0.89 4.64 39.35
C THR A 832 -0.02 5.64 40.13
N SER A 833 1.00 6.25 39.50
CA SER A 833 1.85 7.22 40.20
C SER A 833 2.44 8.35 39.36
N GLY A 834 2.13 8.46 38.08
CA GLY A 834 2.45 9.62 37.26
C GLY A 834 1.19 10.40 36.89
N ALA A 835 1.30 11.35 35.95
CA ALA A 835 0.13 12.02 35.39
C ALA A 835 -0.63 11.09 34.44
N ALA A 836 -1.94 11.30 34.31
CA ALA A 836 -2.75 10.63 33.30
C ALA A 836 -3.36 11.69 32.38
N THR A 837 -3.16 11.56 31.07
CA THR A 837 -3.76 12.45 30.08
C THR A 837 -4.54 11.64 29.06
N ALA A 838 -5.74 12.11 28.72
CA ALA A 838 -6.57 11.60 27.65
C ALA A 838 -7.03 12.79 26.81
N ASP A 839 -6.88 12.70 25.49
CA ASP A 839 -7.19 13.79 24.57
C ASP A 839 -7.95 13.25 23.36
N ILE A 840 -9.01 13.94 22.95
CA ILE A 840 -9.74 13.64 21.72
C ILE A 840 -9.92 14.93 20.91
N ASP A 841 -9.73 14.84 19.60
CA ASP A 841 -9.90 15.93 18.64
C ASP A 841 -10.59 15.36 17.41
N PHE A 842 -11.90 15.57 17.28
CA PHE A 842 -12.71 14.96 16.22
C PHE A 842 -13.57 15.97 15.47
N ASP A 843 -13.29 16.08 14.18
CA ASP A 843 -14.06 16.90 13.25
C ASP A 843 -14.86 16.02 12.29
N ALA A 844 -16.17 16.22 12.23
CA ALA A 844 -17.01 15.63 11.20
C ALA A 844 -17.70 16.71 10.38
N THR A 845 -17.40 16.78 9.08
CA THR A 845 -18.10 17.67 8.15
C THR A 845 -18.77 16.88 7.04
N GLY A 846 -20.10 16.95 6.96
CA GLY A 846 -20.83 16.20 5.94
C GLY A 846 -20.55 16.76 4.55
N ILE A 847 -20.75 18.07 4.35
CA ILE A 847 -20.41 18.77 3.10
C ILE A 847 -19.73 20.10 3.46
N ASN A 848 -18.58 20.36 2.85
CA ASN A 848 -17.88 21.63 2.90
C ASN A 848 -17.64 22.13 1.48
N GLY A 849 -18.48 23.04 0.99
CA GLY A 849 -18.41 23.56 -0.37
C GLY A 849 -19.16 22.68 -1.38
N ILE A 850 -20.27 23.20 -1.91
CA ILE A 850 -20.97 22.58 -3.03
C ILE A 850 -21.69 23.60 -3.91
N ASP A 851 -21.49 23.50 -5.23
CA ASP A 851 -22.15 24.32 -6.25
C ASP A 851 -23.00 23.40 -7.15
N MET A 852 -24.32 23.45 -7.00
CA MET A 852 -25.27 22.57 -7.69
C MET A 852 -26.25 23.33 -8.58
N ASN A 853 -26.36 22.90 -9.84
CA ASN A 853 -27.41 23.34 -10.77
C ASN A 853 -28.23 22.14 -11.25
N ILE A 854 -29.53 22.11 -10.93
CA ILE A 854 -30.42 20.96 -11.15
C ILE A 854 -31.62 21.38 -12.02
N GLY A 855 -31.83 20.65 -13.12
CA GLY A 855 -32.97 20.87 -14.01
C GLY A 855 -34.31 20.41 -13.42
N GLY A 856 -34.33 19.36 -12.60
CA GLY A 856 -35.50 18.73 -11.99
C GLY A 856 -35.61 18.92 -10.48
N ILE A 857 -36.04 17.87 -9.76
CA ILE A 857 -36.13 17.86 -8.29
C ILE A 857 -34.74 17.62 -7.70
N GLY A 858 -34.36 18.41 -6.70
CA GLY A 858 -33.11 18.22 -5.96
C GLY A 858 -33.36 17.78 -4.53
N SER A 859 -32.73 16.69 -4.10
CA SER A 859 -32.57 16.35 -2.68
C SER A 859 -31.11 16.45 -2.31
N LEU A 860 -30.81 17.23 -1.27
CA LEU A 860 -29.48 17.41 -0.71
C LEU A 860 -29.54 17.07 0.77
N ALA A 861 -28.96 15.94 1.16
CA ALA A 861 -28.91 15.50 2.55
C ALA A 861 -27.46 15.40 3.01
N SER A 862 -27.17 16.00 4.16
CA SER A 862 -25.87 15.91 4.79
C SER A 862 -26.00 15.55 6.27
N THR A 863 -25.23 14.58 6.71
CA THR A 863 -25.16 14.16 8.12
C THR A 863 -23.71 14.14 8.56
N ALA A 864 -23.41 14.83 9.66
CA ALA A 864 -22.16 14.79 10.38
C ALA A 864 -22.43 14.31 11.80
N SER A 865 -21.61 13.36 12.28
CA SER A 865 -21.72 12.83 13.63
C SER A 865 -20.36 12.62 14.27
N VAL A 866 -20.24 13.04 15.53
CA VAL A 866 -19.08 12.75 16.38
C VAL A 866 -19.55 12.02 17.63
N ASN A 867 -18.88 10.92 17.97
CA ASN A 867 -19.08 10.21 19.23
C ASN A 867 -17.73 9.99 19.91
N GLY A 868 -17.47 10.69 21.02
CA GLY A 868 -16.16 10.76 21.66
C GLY A 868 -16.19 10.41 23.14
N SER A 869 -15.15 9.74 23.64
CA SER A 869 -14.94 9.55 25.09
C SER A 869 -13.50 9.85 25.47
N SER A 870 -13.28 10.61 26.53
CA SER A 870 -11.93 10.93 27.03
C SER A 870 -11.89 10.67 28.54
N ASP A 871 -11.14 9.65 28.97
CA ASP A 871 -11.08 9.18 30.35
C ASP A 871 -9.64 9.20 30.89
N ALA A 872 -9.36 10.10 31.83
CA ALA A 872 -8.05 10.21 32.49
C ALA A 872 -8.14 9.86 33.99
N THR A 873 -7.43 8.83 34.45
CA THR A 873 -7.47 8.37 35.85
C THR A 873 -6.09 8.26 36.51
N ASN A 874 -5.95 8.81 37.72
CA ASN A 874 -4.71 8.76 38.48
C ASN A 874 -4.93 8.43 39.97
N VAL A 875 -4.10 7.54 40.54
CA VAL A 875 -4.15 7.14 41.96
C VAL A 875 -3.03 7.75 42.82
N GLY A 876 -1.87 8.08 42.26
CA GLY A 876 -0.66 8.38 43.01
C GLY A 876 -0.13 9.79 42.82
N ALA A 877 0.51 10.33 43.86
CA ALA A 877 1.14 11.64 43.78
C ALA A 877 2.42 11.48 42.96
N ALA A 878 2.51 12.14 41.81
CA ALA A 878 3.71 12.09 41.00
C ALA A 878 4.94 12.52 41.81
N PRO A 879 6.05 11.76 41.76
CA PRO A 879 7.30 12.22 42.34
C PRO A 879 7.67 13.52 41.65
N VAL A 880 7.89 14.59 42.42
CA VAL A 880 8.41 15.87 41.90
C VAL A 880 9.74 15.58 41.21
N LEU A 881 9.72 15.44 39.88
CA LEU A 881 10.91 15.32 39.07
C LEU A 881 11.49 16.73 38.92
N ASP A 882 12.52 17.02 39.71
CA ASP A 882 13.18 18.33 39.85
C ASP A 882 14.06 18.72 38.64
N ASP A 883 14.06 17.97 37.52
CA ASP A 883 15.09 18.13 36.49
C ASP A 883 14.70 17.47 35.15
N VAL A 884 13.93 18.11 34.27
CA VAL A 884 14.13 18.11 32.80
C VAL A 884 13.34 19.27 32.17
N ALA A 885 14.05 20.33 31.77
CA ALA A 885 13.57 21.28 30.78
C ALA A 885 13.77 20.68 29.38
N THR A 886 12.76 20.01 28.82
CA THR A 886 12.77 19.53 27.43
C THR A 886 11.87 20.39 26.56
N ASN A 887 12.49 20.95 25.53
CA ASN A 887 11.97 21.77 24.44
C ASN A 887 10.46 21.60 24.12
N GLY A 888 9.65 22.60 24.48
CA GLY A 888 8.50 23.00 23.67
C GLY A 888 7.13 22.93 24.32
N VAL A 889 6.96 22.23 25.44
CA VAL A 889 5.69 22.23 26.19
C VAL A 889 5.66 23.42 27.13
N ASP A 890 4.61 24.24 27.07
CA ASP A 890 4.45 25.44 27.90
C ASP A 890 4.51 25.07 29.40
N GLU A 891 5.34 25.78 30.17
CA GLU A 891 5.65 25.52 31.59
C GLU A 891 4.45 25.77 32.53
N SER A 892 3.26 26.07 32.00
CA SER A 892 2.04 26.42 32.72
C SER A 892 1.17 25.22 33.14
N ALA A 893 1.33 24.03 32.51
CA ALA A 893 0.48 22.86 32.72
C ALA A 893 0.99 21.82 33.75
N PHE A 894 2.04 22.11 34.52
CA PHE A 894 2.62 21.17 35.49
C PHE A 894 1.88 21.12 36.85
N ASP A 895 0.57 20.90 36.85
CA ASP A 895 -0.15 20.41 38.04
C ASP A 895 -0.33 18.87 37.92
N LEU A 896 0.11 18.13 38.94
CA LEU A 896 0.44 16.69 38.92
C LEU A 896 -0.80 15.77 38.92
N GLY A 897 -1.71 15.96 37.97
CA GLY A 897 -3.09 15.48 37.98
C GLY A 897 -3.50 14.47 36.89
N SER A 898 -4.80 14.32 36.75
CA SER A 898 -5.46 13.69 35.60
C SER A 898 -6.05 14.79 34.72
N THR A 899 -5.79 14.76 33.42
CA THR A 899 -6.33 15.72 32.45
C THR A 899 -7.06 14.97 31.34
N ALA A 900 -8.34 15.25 31.15
CA ALA A 900 -9.13 14.77 30.02
C ALA A 900 -9.57 15.99 29.19
N THR A 901 -9.19 16.04 27.92
CA THR A 901 -9.59 17.08 26.97
C THR A 901 -10.44 16.49 25.85
N GLY A 902 -11.31 17.32 25.27
CA GLY A 902 -12.07 16.96 24.08
C GLY A 902 -12.44 18.17 23.23
N ASP A 903 -11.98 18.21 21.98
CA ASP A 903 -12.41 19.16 20.97
C ASP A 903 -13.24 18.39 19.93
N LEU A 904 -14.51 18.75 19.75
CA LEU A 904 -15.45 17.97 18.95
C LEU A 904 -16.32 18.88 18.10
N ASP A 905 -16.15 18.80 16.79
CA ASP A 905 -16.92 19.58 15.84
C ASP A 905 -17.76 18.70 14.92
N ALA A 906 -19.02 19.09 14.74
CA ALA A 906 -19.91 18.48 13.76
C ALA A 906 -20.56 19.56 12.90
N THR A 907 -20.29 19.53 11.60
CA THR A 907 -20.94 20.42 10.62
C THR A 907 -21.69 19.60 9.58
N GLY A 908 -23.02 19.70 9.56
CA GLY A 908 -23.86 19.01 8.59
C GLY A 908 -23.54 19.52 7.18
N LEU A 909 -23.89 20.77 6.88
CA LEU A 909 -23.60 21.41 5.59
C LEU A 909 -22.95 22.77 5.82
N ASN A 910 -21.82 23.02 5.19
CA ASN A 910 -21.13 24.30 5.14
C ASN A 910 -20.96 24.73 3.69
N SER A 911 -21.36 25.97 3.38
CA SER A 911 -21.09 26.62 2.09
C SER A 911 -21.70 25.88 0.90
N ALA A 912 -22.99 26.07 0.65
CA ALA A 912 -23.69 25.50 -0.50
C ALA A 912 -24.36 26.56 -1.37
N HIS A 913 -24.26 26.41 -2.69
CA HIS A 913 -25.03 27.16 -3.68
C HIS A 913 -25.90 26.17 -4.48
N LEU A 914 -27.22 26.25 -4.32
CA LEU A 914 -28.16 25.33 -4.97
C LEU A 914 -29.16 26.09 -5.84
N PHE A 915 -29.17 25.80 -7.15
CA PHE A 915 -30.18 26.30 -8.08
C PHE A 915 -31.00 25.13 -8.64
N SER A 916 -32.29 25.12 -8.36
CA SER A 916 -33.24 24.16 -8.92
C SER A 916 -34.38 24.85 -9.64
N SER A 917 -34.75 24.33 -10.81
CA SER A 917 -35.92 24.82 -11.54
C SER A 917 -37.26 24.27 -11.02
N SER A 918 -37.22 23.29 -10.10
CA SER A 918 -38.39 22.60 -9.53
C SER A 918 -38.35 22.61 -7.99
N ASP A 919 -38.74 21.49 -7.36
CA ASP A 919 -38.83 21.35 -5.91
C ASP A 919 -37.44 21.05 -5.33
N SER A 920 -37.16 21.48 -4.10
CA SER A 920 -35.89 21.22 -3.43
C SER A 920 -36.09 20.85 -1.97
N ASP A 921 -35.43 19.79 -1.53
CA ASP A 921 -35.35 19.34 -0.15
C ASP A 921 -33.88 19.37 0.29
N VAL A 922 -33.55 20.25 1.25
CA VAL A 922 -32.19 20.41 1.77
C VAL A 922 -32.19 20.12 3.25
N SER A 923 -31.34 19.17 3.67
CA SER A 923 -31.16 18.84 5.08
C SER A 923 -29.69 18.77 5.48
N GLY A 924 -29.37 19.36 6.63
CA GLY A 924 -28.07 19.28 7.28
C GLY A 924 -28.23 18.92 8.74
N ILE A 925 -27.65 17.81 9.15
CA ILE A 925 -27.72 17.27 10.52
C ILE A 925 -26.30 17.21 11.07
N ALA A 926 -26.09 17.81 12.24
CA ALA A 926 -24.89 17.72 13.04
C ALA A 926 -25.23 17.14 14.42
N THR A 927 -24.54 16.08 14.83
CA THR A 927 -24.75 15.45 16.14
C THR A 927 -23.43 15.17 16.86
N ILE A 928 -23.34 15.58 18.12
CA ILE A 928 -22.22 15.26 19.02
C ILE A 928 -22.77 14.49 20.22
N ASP A 929 -22.14 13.37 20.57
CA ASP A 929 -22.37 12.60 21.79
C ASP A 929 -21.01 12.38 22.48
N SER A 930 -20.83 12.91 23.71
CA SER A 930 -19.52 12.91 24.35
C SER A 930 -19.52 12.67 25.86
N SER A 931 -18.45 12.04 26.35
CA SER A 931 -18.17 11.83 27.77
C SER A 931 -16.70 12.15 28.07
N ILE A 932 -16.45 13.20 28.86
CA ILE A 932 -15.10 13.67 29.23
C ILE A 932 -14.96 13.57 30.75
N ASN A 933 -13.99 12.79 31.24
CA ASN A 933 -13.87 12.47 32.66
C ASN A 933 -12.41 12.43 33.14
N ALA A 934 -12.11 13.21 34.17
CA ALA A 934 -10.81 13.25 34.82
C ALA A 934 -10.92 12.92 36.32
N ALA A 935 -10.28 11.85 36.78
CA ALA A 935 -10.36 11.38 38.16
C ALA A 935 -8.99 11.19 38.81
N SER A 936 -8.68 11.97 39.85
CA SER A 936 -7.39 11.93 40.55
C SER A 936 -7.51 11.66 42.05
N THR A 937 -6.68 10.78 42.60
CA THR A 937 -6.64 10.54 44.05
C THR A 937 -5.60 11.41 44.76
N ALA A 938 -4.59 11.88 44.02
CA ALA A 938 -3.35 12.41 44.61
C ALA A 938 -2.82 13.70 43.94
N GLY A 939 -3.58 14.28 43.01
CA GLY A 939 -3.31 15.54 42.31
C GLY A 939 -4.60 16.22 41.87
N ASP A 940 -4.51 17.13 40.91
CA ASP A 940 -5.69 17.81 40.35
C ASP A 940 -6.43 16.87 39.37
N GLY A 941 -7.73 17.06 39.21
CA GLY A 941 -8.51 16.47 38.12
C GLY A 941 -9.03 17.61 37.24
N LEU A 942 -8.68 17.59 35.96
CA LEU A 942 -9.08 18.60 34.97
C LEU A 942 -9.82 17.91 33.82
N ALA A 943 -11.09 18.23 33.64
CA ALA A 943 -11.85 17.84 32.46
C ALA A 943 -12.21 19.12 31.69
N ASP A 944 -11.81 19.21 30.44
CA ASP A 944 -12.02 20.39 29.60
C ASP A 944 -12.54 19.96 28.23
N ALA A 945 -13.51 20.68 27.68
CA ALA A 945 -14.11 20.29 26.42
C ALA A 945 -14.79 21.43 25.68
N ASP A 946 -14.70 21.41 24.35
CA ASP A 946 -15.53 22.21 23.46
C ASP A 946 -16.36 21.33 22.52
N PHE A 947 -17.51 21.87 22.10
CA PHE A 947 -18.52 21.17 21.33
C PHE A 947 -19.21 22.13 20.35
N ASP A 948 -18.72 22.23 19.12
CA ASP A 948 -19.40 23.02 18.09
C ASP A 948 -20.23 22.14 17.14
N ALA A 949 -21.54 22.42 17.07
CA ALA A 949 -22.46 21.70 16.20
C ALA A 949 -23.24 22.68 15.31
N ASP A 950 -23.03 22.59 14.01
CA ASP A 950 -23.68 23.44 13.01
C ASP A 950 -24.45 22.58 11.99
N GLY A 951 -25.78 22.65 12.00
CA GLY A 951 -26.63 21.89 11.07
C GLY A 951 -26.42 22.32 9.62
N ILE A 952 -26.65 23.61 9.34
CA ILE A 952 -26.34 24.25 8.04
C ILE A 952 -25.75 25.65 8.27
N THR A 953 -24.63 25.94 7.63
CA THR A 953 -23.97 27.26 7.59
C THR A 953 -23.75 27.72 6.15
N SER A 954 -24.03 28.99 5.86
CA SER A 954 -23.76 29.63 4.57
C SER A 954 -24.41 28.90 3.37
N LEU A 955 -25.74 28.89 3.31
CA LEU A 955 -26.50 28.34 2.19
C LEU A 955 -27.08 29.47 1.34
N GLU A 956 -26.78 29.48 0.05
CA GLU A 956 -27.49 30.25 -0.95
C GLU A 956 -28.30 29.31 -1.84
N MET A 957 -29.59 29.59 -2.02
CA MET A 957 -30.42 28.72 -2.84
C MET A 957 -31.54 29.47 -3.57
N GLY A 958 -31.75 29.09 -4.83
CA GLY A 958 -32.89 29.49 -5.65
C GLY A 958 -33.72 28.28 -6.11
N ALA A 959 -35.02 28.25 -5.80
CA ALA A 959 -35.92 27.16 -6.20
C ALA A 959 -37.16 27.65 -6.98
N GLY A 960 -37.49 26.96 -8.08
CA GLY A 960 -38.67 27.25 -8.90
C GLY A 960 -40.01 26.72 -8.34
N GLY A 961 -39.96 25.71 -7.46
CA GLY A 961 -41.08 24.93 -6.94
C GLY A 961 -41.29 25.04 -5.42
N LEU A 962 -41.69 23.92 -4.78
CA LEU A 962 -41.81 23.78 -3.32
C LEU A 962 -40.42 23.68 -2.68
N PHE A 963 -40.23 24.36 -1.55
CA PHE A 963 -38.95 24.40 -0.87
C PHE A 963 -39.04 23.91 0.57
N ASP A 964 -38.31 22.85 0.92
CA ASP A 964 -38.16 22.38 2.30
C ASP A 964 -36.68 22.45 2.71
N LEU A 965 -36.39 23.14 3.82
CA LEU A 965 -35.06 23.30 4.40
C LEU A 965 -35.07 22.91 5.87
N ALA A 966 -34.19 21.99 6.26
CA ALA A 966 -34.05 21.51 7.63
C ALA A 966 -32.59 21.53 8.09
N GLY A 967 -32.28 22.36 9.08
CA GLY A 967 -31.00 22.32 9.78
C GLY A 967 -31.18 21.85 11.22
N GLN A 968 -30.42 20.84 11.61
CA GLN A 968 -30.41 20.30 12.96
C GLN A 968 -29.00 20.23 13.50
N ALA A 969 -28.78 20.84 14.66
CA ALA A 969 -27.60 20.65 15.49
C ALA A 969 -28.03 20.07 16.84
N GLN A 970 -27.30 19.07 17.32
CA GLN A 970 -27.56 18.43 18.61
C GLN A 970 -26.24 18.09 19.31
N VAL A 971 -26.13 18.46 20.58
CA VAL A 971 -25.02 18.06 21.46
C VAL A 971 -25.58 17.38 22.71
N ASN A 972 -25.03 16.21 23.04
CA ASN A 972 -25.22 15.53 24.32
C ASN A 972 -23.84 15.32 24.96
N ALA A 973 -23.55 15.97 26.09
CA ALA A 973 -22.22 15.93 26.68
C ALA A 973 -22.24 15.79 28.22
N ASP A 974 -21.47 14.83 28.72
CA ASP A 974 -21.16 14.65 30.13
C ASP A 974 -19.70 15.06 30.39
N VAL A 975 -19.44 16.09 31.20
CA VAL A 975 -18.08 16.52 31.58
C VAL A 975 -17.90 16.40 33.08
N SER A 976 -16.89 15.68 33.55
CA SER A 976 -16.72 15.40 34.98
C SER A 976 -15.27 15.44 35.44
N ALA A 977 -15.02 16.11 36.56
CA ALA A 977 -13.72 16.11 37.22
C ALA A 977 -13.86 15.70 38.68
N SER A 978 -12.98 14.84 39.17
CA SER A 978 -12.94 14.45 40.57
C SER A 978 -11.53 14.41 41.14
N SER A 979 -11.38 14.89 42.38
CA SER A 979 -10.11 14.85 43.09
C SER A 979 -10.23 14.55 44.60
N VAL A 980 -9.38 13.67 45.13
CA VAL A 980 -9.31 13.45 46.58
C VAL A 980 -8.42 14.46 47.28
N SER A 981 -7.24 14.80 46.75
CA SER A 981 -6.29 15.68 47.45
C SER A 981 -6.04 17.03 46.78
N GLY A 982 -6.28 17.14 45.48
CA GLY A 982 -6.09 18.34 44.67
C GLY A 982 -7.40 19.03 44.31
N LYS A 983 -7.33 19.95 43.35
CA LYS A 983 -8.51 20.62 42.77
C LYS A 983 -9.24 19.67 41.81
N ALA A 984 -10.53 19.88 41.64
CA ALA A 984 -11.31 19.25 40.58
C ALA A 984 -11.92 20.38 39.75
N ASP A 985 -11.52 20.51 38.50
CA ASP A 985 -11.96 21.57 37.60
C ASP A 985 -12.57 20.92 36.35
N ALA A 986 -13.85 21.21 36.07
CA ALA A 986 -14.60 20.69 34.93
C ALA A 986 -15.17 21.86 34.11
N PHE A 987 -14.82 21.93 32.83
CA PHE A 987 -15.20 22.99 31.90
C PHE A 987 -15.86 22.40 30.64
N SER A 988 -16.99 22.96 30.24
CA SER A 988 -17.65 22.63 28.96
C SER A 988 -17.97 23.93 28.21
N GLY A 989 -17.48 24.05 26.99
CA GLY A 989 -17.49 25.28 26.18
C GLY A 989 -16.40 26.24 26.60
N ASP A 990 -15.14 25.79 26.50
CA ASP A 990 -13.93 26.59 26.70
C ASP A 990 -12.96 26.33 25.53
N ASP A 991 -12.95 27.21 24.53
CA ASP A 991 -12.08 27.16 23.33
C ASP A 991 -10.56 27.31 23.62
N ASN A 992 -10.14 27.28 24.89
CA ASN A 992 -8.75 27.48 25.27
C ASN A 992 -8.21 26.32 26.09
N LEU A 993 -7.83 25.26 25.35
CA LEU A 993 -7.14 24.05 25.81
C LEU A 993 -5.85 24.31 26.63
N ASP A 994 -5.39 25.57 26.74
CA ASP A 994 -4.25 25.98 27.58
C ASP A 994 -4.59 26.15 29.08
N GLY A 995 -5.84 25.88 29.48
CA GLY A 995 -6.31 25.97 30.87
C GLY A 995 -6.55 27.41 31.35
N SER A 996 -6.57 28.40 30.44
CA SER A 996 -7.02 29.74 30.76
C SER A 996 -8.45 29.98 30.26
N ILE A 997 -9.36 30.06 31.24
CA ILE A 997 -10.80 30.32 31.06
C ILE A 997 -11.06 31.28 29.90
N SER A 998 -11.41 30.74 28.74
CA SER A 998 -11.95 31.50 27.63
C SER A 998 -13.41 31.87 27.95
N THR A 999 -13.91 32.89 27.27
CA THR A 999 -15.32 33.29 27.37
C THR A 999 -16.13 32.83 26.16
N GLU A 1000 -15.52 32.03 25.30
CA GLU A 1000 -16.15 31.49 24.10
C GLU A 1000 -16.93 30.25 24.52
N ALA A 1001 -18.15 30.12 24.04
CA ALA A 1001 -19.12 29.13 24.51
C ALA A 1001 -19.39 28.17 23.36
N SER A 1002 -19.54 26.88 23.65
CA SER A 1002 -19.92 25.87 22.66
C SER A 1002 -21.12 26.35 21.83
N THR A 1003 -20.97 26.35 20.52
CA THR A 1003 -21.94 26.92 19.58
C THR A 1003 -22.77 25.83 18.92
N ILE A 1004 -24.09 25.92 19.09
CA ILE A 1004 -25.03 24.94 18.54
C ILE A 1004 -26.01 25.69 17.63
N LYS A 1005 -25.83 25.61 16.31
CA LYS A 1005 -26.69 26.34 15.36
C LYS A 1005 -27.45 25.39 14.45
N GLY A 1006 -28.78 25.51 14.44
CA GLY A 1006 -29.61 24.75 13.51
C GLY A 1006 -29.38 25.21 12.07
N LEU A 1007 -29.61 26.50 11.81
CA LEU A 1007 -29.40 27.16 10.53
C LEU A 1007 -28.64 28.48 10.74
N SER A 1008 -27.66 28.79 9.90
CA SER A 1008 -26.93 30.06 9.95
C SER A 1008 -26.62 30.61 8.56
N ALA A 1009 -26.75 31.93 8.37
CA ALA A 1009 -26.42 32.65 7.15
C ALA A 1009 -27.10 32.07 5.90
N ILE A 1010 -28.43 31.96 5.94
CA ILE A 1010 -29.22 31.39 4.85
C ILE A 1010 -29.73 32.50 3.93
N GLU A 1011 -29.54 32.36 2.62
CA GLU A 1011 -30.18 33.16 1.57
C GLU A 1011 -31.03 32.24 0.69
N ALA A 1012 -32.35 32.41 0.75
CA ALA A 1012 -33.30 31.56 0.04
C ALA A 1012 -34.32 32.39 -0.74
N ASP A 1013 -34.32 32.24 -2.07
CA ASP A 1013 -35.26 32.91 -2.98
C ASP A 1013 -36.13 31.86 -3.70
N GLY A 1014 -37.46 31.94 -3.54
CA GLY A 1014 -38.39 30.94 -4.08
C GLY A 1014 -39.73 31.47 -4.59
N ALA A 1015 -40.29 30.83 -5.63
CA ALA A 1015 -41.47 31.34 -6.36
C ALA A 1015 -42.85 30.87 -5.87
N SER A 1016 -42.95 29.83 -5.02
CA SER A 1016 -44.25 29.18 -4.71
C SER A 1016 -44.57 28.99 -3.22
N ASP A 1017 -44.17 27.91 -2.54
CA ASP A 1017 -44.43 27.66 -1.12
C ASP A 1017 -43.16 27.08 -0.47
N GLY A 1018 -43.02 27.14 0.86
CA GLY A 1018 -41.90 26.45 1.52
C GLY A 1018 -41.94 26.32 3.04
N THR A 1019 -41.14 25.40 3.57
CA THR A 1019 -40.91 25.20 5.00
C THR A 1019 -39.43 25.34 5.35
N ILE A 1020 -39.14 26.04 6.45
CA ILE A 1020 -37.80 26.19 7.00
C ILE A 1020 -37.85 25.76 8.46
N LEU A 1021 -37.01 24.81 8.83
CA LEU A 1021 -36.87 24.29 10.18
C LEU A 1021 -35.40 24.40 10.61
N GLY A 1022 -35.13 25.26 11.59
CA GLY A 1022 -33.84 25.30 12.27
C GLY A 1022 -33.98 24.81 13.70
N THR A 1023 -33.20 23.81 14.08
CA THR A 1023 -33.24 23.20 15.42
C THR A 1023 -31.84 23.13 16.03
N ALA A 1024 -31.72 23.63 17.26
CA ALA A 1024 -30.53 23.52 18.10
C ALA A 1024 -30.93 22.84 19.41
N PHE A 1025 -30.28 21.71 19.74
CA PHE A 1025 -30.53 20.92 20.94
C PHE A 1025 -29.24 20.75 21.75
N GLY A 1026 -29.27 21.08 23.04
CA GLY A 1026 -28.19 20.83 24.00
C GLY A 1026 -28.70 20.02 25.19
N ASP A 1027 -27.92 19.03 25.61
CA ASP A 1027 -28.05 18.35 26.91
C ASP A 1027 -26.66 18.19 27.51
N PHE A 1028 -26.41 18.89 28.61
CA PHE A 1028 -25.10 19.04 29.21
C PHE A 1028 -25.14 18.78 30.72
N SER A 1029 -24.20 17.97 31.19
CA SER A 1029 -23.99 17.72 32.61
C SER A 1029 -22.52 17.89 32.96
N THR A 1030 -22.20 19.00 33.65
CA THR A 1030 -20.83 19.35 34.05
C THR A 1030 -20.68 19.22 35.56
N SER A 1031 -19.77 18.37 36.04
CA SER A 1031 -19.62 18.08 37.47
C SER A 1031 -18.18 18.15 37.96
N ALA A 1032 -17.96 18.74 39.14
CA ALA A 1032 -16.65 18.79 39.79
C ALA A 1032 -16.74 18.41 41.28
N GLU A 1033 -15.98 17.40 41.70
CA GLU A 1033 -15.97 16.93 43.09
C GLU A 1033 -14.56 16.91 43.68
N SER A 1034 -14.30 17.68 44.76
CA SER A 1034 -13.03 17.64 45.49
C SER A 1034 -13.18 17.36 46.98
N THR A 1035 -12.40 16.44 47.55
CA THR A 1035 -12.32 16.31 49.02
C THR A 1035 -11.20 17.17 49.62
N GLY A 1036 -10.17 17.47 48.84
CA GLY A 1036 -8.88 17.99 49.29
C GLY A 1036 -8.68 19.48 49.12
N ALA A 1037 -9.25 20.05 48.06
CA ALA A 1037 -9.09 21.44 47.67
C ALA A 1037 -10.38 21.99 47.04
N ASN A 1038 -10.27 22.95 46.12
CA ASN A 1038 -11.42 23.57 45.46
C ASN A 1038 -12.05 22.61 44.44
N ALA A 1039 -13.34 22.79 44.19
CA ALA A 1039 -14.04 22.16 43.09
C ALA A 1039 -14.70 23.25 42.22
N THR A 1040 -14.37 23.31 40.94
CA THR A 1040 -14.90 24.30 39.98
C THR A 1040 -15.59 23.57 38.84
N ALA A 1041 -16.89 23.78 38.66
CA ALA A 1041 -17.62 23.32 37.48
C ALA A 1041 -18.14 24.55 36.72
N ASN A 1042 -17.87 24.62 35.42
CA ASN A 1042 -18.32 25.71 34.56
C ASN A 1042 -18.83 25.17 33.23
N ALA A 1043 -20.02 25.61 32.82
CA ALA A 1043 -20.57 25.30 31.51
C ALA A 1043 -21.02 26.59 30.81
N ALA A 1044 -20.59 26.79 29.57
CA ALA A 1044 -20.98 27.91 28.73
C ALA A 1044 -21.46 27.41 27.35
N GLN A 1045 -22.72 27.69 26.99
CA GLN A 1045 -23.29 27.28 25.70
C GLN A 1045 -24.04 28.43 25.01
N SER A 1046 -24.04 28.41 23.67
CA SER A 1046 -24.75 29.33 22.80
C SER A 1046 -25.54 28.57 21.74
N LEU A 1047 -26.86 28.50 21.92
CA LEU A 1047 -27.76 27.79 21.01
C LEU A 1047 -28.54 28.78 20.14
N THR A 1048 -28.48 28.60 18.82
CA THR A 1048 -29.30 29.38 17.89
C THR A 1048 -30.08 28.50 16.93
N GLY A 1049 -31.41 28.54 16.98
CA GLY A 1049 -32.25 27.75 16.07
C GLY A 1049 -32.06 28.20 14.61
N ILE A 1050 -32.18 29.51 14.35
CA ILE A 1050 -31.90 30.15 13.05
C ILE A 1050 -31.16 31.47 13.30
N ASP A 1051 -29.96 31.61 12.75
CA ASP A 1051 -29.14 32.83 12.76
C ASP A 1051 -29.06 33.45 11.37
N SER A 1052 -29.43 34.73 11.25
CA SER A 1052 -29.31 35.52 10.03
C SER A 1052 -29.86 34.86 8.75
N ALA A 1053 -31.19 34.84 8.58
CA ALA A 1053 -31.84 34.32 7.37
C ALA A 1053 -32.44 35.43 6.48
N ASN A 1054 -32.04 35.49 5.21
CA ASN A 1054 -32.66 36.31 4.16
C ASN A 1054 -33.55 35.41 3.29
N ILE A 1055 -34.87 35.56 3.41
CA ILE A 1055 -35.83 34.64 2.79
C ILE A 1055 -36.87 35.43 2.00
N ASP A 1056 -37.02 35.15 0.71
CA ASP A 1056 -38.12 35.67 -0.13
C ASP A 1056 -38.98 34.53 -0.70
N PHE A 1057 -40.22 34.40 -0.19
CA PHE A 1057 -41.20 33.43 -0.67
C PHE A 1057 -42.31 34.08 -1.52
N GLY A 1058 -42.49 33.55 -2.73
CA GLY A 1058 -43.54 33.93 -3.68
C GLY A 1058 -44.97 33.53 -3.28
N GLY A 1059 -45.16 32.66 -2.29
CA GLY A 1059 -46.47 32.22 -1.77
C GLY A 1059 -46.47 31.92 -0.28
N THR A 1060 -46.92 30.73 0.17
CA THR A 1060 -47.09 30.42 1.60
C THR A 1060 -45.84 29.84 2.24
N GLY A 1061 -45.49 30.32 3.44
CA GLY A 1061 -44.25 29.94 4.12
C GLY A 1061 -44.48 29.52 5.57
N SER A 1062 -43.77 28.50 6.03
CA SER A 1062 -43.69 28.11 7.45
C SER A 1062 -42.25 28.13 7.92
N ILE A 1063 -41.92 28.99 8.88
CA ILE A 1063 -40.59 29.06 9.49
C ILE A 1063 -40.72 28.61 10.95
N SER A 1064 -39.94 27.62 11.35
CA SER A 1064 -39.87 27.09 12.71
C SER A 1064 -38.43 27.12 13.20
N ALA A 1065 -38.18 27.90 14.24
CA ALA A 1065 -36.86 28.08 14.84
C ALA A 1065 -36.91 27.60 16.30
N ILE A 1066 -36.21 26.51 16.61
CA ILE A 1066 -36.27 25.83 17.90
C ILE A 1066 -34.88 25.82 18.52
N ALA A 1067 -34.76 26.36 19.74
CA ALA A 1067 -33.59 26.17 20.59
C ALA A 1067 -34.04 25.50 21.90
N GLN A 1068 -33.47 24.37 22.23
CA GLN A 1068 -33.75 23.65 23.47
C GLN A 1068 -32.46 23.26 24.16
N ASP A 1069 -32.38 23.54 25.45
CA ASP A 1069 -31.19 23.29 26.23
C ASP A 1069 -31.53 22.73 27.62
N SER A 1070 -30.69 21.82 28.08
CA SER A 1070 -30.64 21.24 29.42
C SER A 1070 -29.20 21.36 29.90
N ASN A 1071 -28.92 22.21 30.89
CA ASN A 1071 -27.57 22.46 31.37
C ASN A 1071 -27.49 22.35 32.90
N PHE A 1072 -26.96 21.22 33.36
CA PHE A 1072 -26.80 20.89 34.77
C PHE A 1072 -25.34 21.01 35.21
N VAL A 1073 -25.06 21.91 36.15
CA VAL A 1073 -23.69 22.13 36.68
C VAL A 1073 -23.65 21.86 38.18
N GLU A 1074 -22.81 20.93 38.63
CA GLU A 1074 -22.65 20.58 40.04
C GLU A 1074 -21.19 20.71 40.50
N ALA A 1075 -20.95 21.44 41.59
CA ALA A 1075 -19.64 21.50 42.24
C ALA A 1075 -19.72 21.18 43.73
N SER A 1076 -18.88 20.26 44.21
CA SER A 1076 -18.88 19.82 45.60
C SER A 1076 -17.47 19.80 46.19
N SER A 1077 -17.27 20.47 47.32
CA SER A 1077 -15.99 20.44 48.05
C SER A 1077 -16.13 20.17 49.55
N VAL A 1078 -15.27 19.31 50.09
CA VAL A 1078 -15.22 19.03 51.54
C VAL A 1078 -14.32 20.04 52.28
N MET A 1079 -13.10 20.26 51.79
CA MET A 1079 -12.08 21.08 52.48
C MET A 1079 -11.78 22.43 51.80
N GLY A 1080 -12.17 22.64 50.55
CA GLY A 1080 -12.02 23.89 49.82
C GLY A 1080 -13.35 24.57 49.50
N ASP A 1081 -13.29 25.50 48.55
CA ASP A 1081 -14.46 26.21 48.04
C ASP A 1081 -15.03 25.44 46.84
N ALA A 1082 -16.37 25.37 46.73
CA ALA A 1082 -17.06 24.82 45.58
C ALA A 1082 -17.70 25.95 44.76
N SER A 1083 -17.45 25.97 43.46
CA SER A 1083 -17.98 26.98 42.54
C SER A 1083 -18.62 26.30 41.33
N ALA A 1084 -19.93 26.52 41.13
CA ALA A 1084 -20.67 26.05 39.98
C ALA A 1084 -21.20 27.25 39.18
N THR A 1085 -20.89 27.30 37.88
CA THR A 1085 -21.36 28.35 36.97
C THR A 1085 -22.00 27.71 35.74
N ALA A 1086 -23.26 28.05 35.47
CA ALA A 1086 -23.94 27.66 34.23
C ALA A 1086 -24.31 28.93 33.46
N THR A 1087 -23.89 29.02 32.21
CA THR A 1087 -24.17 30.12 31.29
C THR A 1087 -24.77 29.56 30.00
N VAL A 1088 -25.96 30.01 29.65
CA VAL A 1088 -26.65 29.60 28.42
C VAL A 1088 -27.17 30.85 27.73
N ASP A 1089 -26.79 31.04 26.47
CA ASP A 1089 -27.50 31.90 25.53
C ASP A 1089 -28.32 31.01 24.59
N ALA A 1090 -29.61 31.29 24.44
CA ALA A 1090 -30.50 30.49 23.61
C ALA A 1090 -31.44 31.39 22.82
N ILE A 1091 -31.26 31.40 21.51
CA ILE A 1091 -32.01 32.24 20.59
C ILE A 1091 -32.75 31.36 19.60
N GLY A 1092 -34.08 31.48 19.56
CA GLY A 1092 -34.85 30.74 18.55
C GLY A 1092 -34.56 31.28 17.14
N LEU A 1093 -34.78 32.58 16.91
CA LEU A 1093 -34.50 33.28 15.64
C LEU A 1093 -33.73 34.58 15.90
N ASN A 1094 -32.53 34.70 15.33
CA ASN A 1094 -31.64 35.86 15.47
C ASN A 1094 -31.43 36.60 14.13
N GLY A 1095 -32.16 37.70 13.91
CA GLY A 1095 -31.98 38.54 12.72
C GLY A 1095 -32.51 37.94 11.40
N GLY A 1096 -32.26 38.65 10.30
CA GLY A 1096 -32.72 38.28 8.95
C GLY A 1096 -33.79 39.21 8.34
N ASP A 1097 -33.91 39.16 7.01
CA ASP A 1097 -34.96 39.83 6.24
C ASP A 1097 -35.91 38.77 5.67
N ILE A 1098 -37.17 38.77 6.12
CA ILE A 1098 -38.16 37.76 5.71
C ILE A 1098 -39.28 38.44 4.92
N HIS A 1099 -39.40 38.09 3.65
CA HIS A 1099 -40.46 38.53 2.76
C HIS A 1099 -41.31 37.32 2.33
N ILE A 1100 -42.61 37.38 2.60
CA ILE A 1100 -43.55 36.30 2.23
C ILE A 1100 -44.74 36.96 1.55
N ALA A 1101 -44.99 36.61 0.28
CA ALA A 1101 -46.01 37.26 -0.54
C ALA A 1101 -47.45 36.83 -0.19
N SER A 1102 -47.64 35.69 0.50
CA SER A 1102 -48.94 35.17 0.93
C SER A 1102 -49.05 34.95 2.46
N ASP A 1103 -49.58 33.81 2.91
CA ASP A 1103 -49.79 33.52 4.33
C ASP A 1103 -48.50 32.94 4.93
N ALA A 1104 -48.09 33.45 6.08
CA ALA A 1104 -46.88 33.03 6.78
C ALA A 1104 -47.20 32.50 8.18
N VAL A 1105 -46.56 31.41 8.58
CA VAL A 1105 -46.49 30.96 9.97
C VAL A 1105 -45.04 31.04 10.43
N LEU A 1106 -44.76 31.93 11.37
CA LEU A 1106 -43.47 32.00 12.05
C LEU A 1106 -43.64 31.47 13.47
N THR A 1107 -42.92 30.40 13.80
CA THR A 1107 -42.83 29.84 15.14
C THR A 1107 -41.40 29.92 15.62
N SER A 1108 -41.19 30.58 16.75
CA SER A 1108 -39.91 30.56 17.45
C SER A 1108 -40.16 30.02 18.85
N SER A 1109 -39.43 28.98 19.22
CA SER A 1109 -39.54 28.30 20.51
C SER A 1109 -38.17 28.23 21.16
N VAL A 1110 -38.08 28.69 22.41
CA VAL A 1110 -36.89 28.54 23.24
C VAL A 1110 -37.31 27.88 24.54
N SER A 1111 -36.62 26.82 24.93
CA SER A 1111 -36.80 26.15 26.22
C SER A 1111 -35.42 25.87 26.81
N VAL A 1112 -35.11 26.47 27.96
CA VAL A 1112 -33.84 26.26 28.67
C VAL A 1112 -34.18 25.76 30.06
N ASP A 1113 -33.58 24.64 30.47
CA ASP A 1113 -33.55 24.16 31.84
C ASP A 1113 -32.10 24.19 32.33
N SER A 1114 -31.73 25.21 33.09
CA SER A 1114 -30.36 25.39 33.58
C SER A 1114 -30.33 25.49 35.10
N SER A 1115 -29.40 24.78 35.72
CA SER A 1115 -29.18 24.83 37.18
C SER A 1115 -27.71 24.70 37.54
N ALA A 1116 -27.29 25.42 38.57
CA ALA A 1116 -25.94 25.39 39.11
C ALA A 1116 -25.99 25.19 40.62
N ASP A 1117 -25.52 24.04 41.10
CA ASP A 1117 -25.52 23.68 42.51
C ASP A 1117 -24.07 23.62 43.04
N SER A 1118 -23.80 24.37 44.11
CA SER A 1118 -22.49 24.37 44.79
C SER A 1118 -22.64 24.03 46.27
N SER A 1119 -21.74 23.18 46.79
CA SER A 1119 -21.77 22.70 48.17
C SER A 1119 -20.38 22.66 48.80
N SER A 1120 -20.20 23.36 49.93
CA SER A 1120 -18.94 23.34 50.70
C SER A 1120 -19.19 22.96 52.17
N VAL A 1121 -18.45 21.99 52.69
CA VAL A 1121 -18.61 21.50 54.08
C VAL A 1121 -17.59 22.11 55.06
N GLY A 1122 -16.46 22.63 54.55
CA GLY A 1122 -15.32 23.09 55.37
C GLY A 1122 -14.58 24.38 54.92
N GLY A 1123 -14.98 25.01 53.81
CA GLY A 1123 -14.34 26.22 53.25
C GLY A 1123 -14.48 27.49 54.09
N ALA A 1124 -13.55 28.44 53.92
CA ALA A 1124 -13.58 29.74 54.61
C ALA A 1124 -14.40 30.75 53.78
N SER A 1125 -15.63 31.03 54.24
CA SER A 1125 -16.55 32.01 53.64
C SER A 1125 -15.93 33.36 53.27
#